data_AF-A0A811KJP1-F1
#
_entry.id   AF-A0A811KJP1-F1
#
_cell.length_a   1.000
_cell.length_b   1.000
_cell.length_c   1.000
_cell.angle_alpha   90.00
_cell.angle_beta   90.00
_cell.angle_gamma   90.00
#
_symmetry.space_group_name_H-M   'P 1'
#
loop_
_entity.id
_entity.type
_entity.pdbx_description
1 polymer ?
#
loop_
_entity_poly.entity_id
_entity_poly.type
_entity_poly.pdbx_seq_one_letter_code
_entity_poly.pdbx_strand_id
1 'polypeptide(L)'
;MAQMFPSVGCSIYPRLAQVGLVQRVVVRGRRRTLVSPPWVCRKFSPAGSLLSRSQRAYLGKIIKGEELLEEPKVLYPRKTPSDLARDPPENQEWTSDSKRVGMVATKIGMAPQWLNDGTRILCTLLHFKQNHVISAVDPETWFRQTSVGKRKAFGRFGPMWKVTVGAIDRDPAFLSFPFRRIFEKTGVPCKDRLASFLVSEDAVVKPGTLLDVRHFKVGQFVNVTGKTIDWGFQGVMHRWGMKGQPKYHTTKSHRRVGSIGSTGDARVWPGRRLPGHMGYEWRSTTGLEVLRINPITQVMYIRGCVSGDIGERLLVNDSWNEKKTVHEPPFPTYIPEEGDDTALYNSFAQVPIGEITSKDIYSEKLFQFSSPTIVFTEEHETKSAAREKGRAKIAKMARKPVSAARLPTTVLLPVFKNLSLKDLSACLRVCRQWNTIIETADRELWYPLALSEIPEAGLNDSDLFPRGTSFKHRLRAFRFAWNPQDSSRNNFLRTNGFTVHRQPIAQSTDAIRGKIGVSTGVHAYNITWKGPLGTVAVVGVATKHAALHCPGYVALLGSDDQSWGWNLVDNTLLYNGNCVGSYPRLNNPPKYQVGEKITMILDRETETLFFEKNGEFFGIAFENIPPVKLFPAICAVYGNTEVSMAYAGTPLAG
;
A
#
# COMPACT_ATOMS: atom_id res chain seq x y z
N MET A 1 -31.20 -4.49 -77.96
CA MET A 1 -30.10 -5.10 -78.75
C MET A 1 -28.82 -4.82 -77.97
N ALA A 2 -28.37 -5.71 -77.08
CA ALA A 2 -27.79 -7.04 -77.30
C ALA A 2 -26.36 -6.97 -77.87
N GLN A 3 -25.49 -7.77 -77.24
CA GLN A 3 -24.16 -8.28 -77.64
C GLN A 3 -22.92 -7.50 -77.15
N MET A 4 -21.84 -8.11 -76.61
CA MET A 4 -21.52 -9.49 -76.21
C MET A 4 -20.11 -9.50 -75.53
N PHE A 5 -20.00 -10.14 -74.34
CA PHE A 5 -18.96 -11.11 -73.83
C PHE A 5 -17.42 -10.81 -73.85
N PRO A 6 -16.54 -11.60 -73.14
CA PRO A 6 -16.75 -12.85 -72.36
C PRO A 6 -16.06 -12.99 -70.95
N SER A 7 -16.46 -14.10 -70.32
CA SER A 7 -15.89 -14.93 -69.21
C SER A 7 -14.36 -15.12 -69.19
N VAL A 8 -13.67 -15.49 -68.10
CA VAL A 8 -13.61 -16.81 -67.40
C VAL A 8 -12.84 -16.63 -66.07
N GLY A 9 -13.30 -17.17 -64.93
CA GLY A 9 -12.58 -18.29 -64.29
C GLY A 9 -12.84 -18.40 -62.78
N CYS A 10 -13.19 -19.62 -62.37
CA CYS A 10 -13.71 -20.07 -61.08
C CYS A 10 -12.60 -20.60 -60.16
N SER A 11 -12.79 -20.57 -58.82
CA SER A 11 -12.29 -21.55 -57.81
C SER A 11 -12.53 -20.96 -56.40
N ILE A 12 -13.65 -21.24 -55.72
CA ILE A 12 -13.91 -22.40 -54.83
C ILE A 12 -12.87 -22.58 -53.72
N TYR A 13 -13.34 -22.41 -52.47
CA TYR A 13 -13.06 -23.15 -51.20
C TYR A 13 -13.16 -22.20 -49.98
N PRO A 14 -13.62 -22.67 -48.80
CA PRO A 14 -15.00 -23.02 -48.49
C PRO A 14 -15.57 -22.16 -47.33
N ARG A 15 -16.90 -22.08 -47.24
CA ARG A 15 -17.60 -21.67 -46.02
C ARG A 15 -17.30 -22.70 -44.92
N LEU A 16 -16.30 -22.42 -44.09
CA LEU A 16 -16.17 -23.07 -42.79
C LEU A 16 -17.21 -22.44 -41.86
N ALA A 17 -18.26 -23.23 -41.58
CA ALA A 17 -19.14 -23.03 -40.44
C ALA A 17 -18.31 -23.08 -39.15
N GLN A 18 -17.73 -21.94 -38.76
CA GLN A 18 -17.19 -21.77 -37.42
C GLN A 18 -18.35 -21.44 -36.49
N VAL A 19 -18.66 -22.41 -35.65
CA VAL A 19 -19.43 -22.28 -34.41
C VAL A 19 -19.20 -20.90 -33.79
N GLY A 20 -20.25 -20.09 -33.81
CA GLY A 20 -20.21 -18.68 -33.45
C GLY A 20 -19.77 -18.46 -32.01
N LEU A 21 -18.48 -18.24 -31.80
CA LEU A 21 -18.00 -17.44 -30.69
C LEU A 21 -18.40 -16.00 -30.98
N VAL A 22 -19.62 -15.64 -30.56
CA VAL A 22 -20.09 -14.26 -30.53
C VAL A 22 -19.20 -13.49 -29.54
N GLN A 23 -18.05 -13.01 -30.02
CA GLN A 23 -17.29 -11.97 -29.34
C GLN A 23 -18.20 -10.74 -29.28
N ARG A 24 -18.85 -10.57 -28.13
CA ARG A 24 -19.68 -9.40 -27.82
C ARG A 24 -18.79 -8.15 -27.88
N VAL A 25 -18.74 -7.49 -29.04
CA VAL A 25 -18.15 -6.16 -29.17
C VAL A 25 -19.02 -5.19 -28.37
N VAL A 26 -18.53 -4.78 -27.20
CA VAL A 26 -19.23 -3.82 -26.33
C VAL A 26 -19.14 -2.43 -26.96
N VAL A 27 -20.20 -2.02 -27.65
CA VAL A 27 -20.38 -0.62 -28.09
C VAL A 27 -20.50 0.25 -26.84
N ARG A 28 -19.46 1.03 -26.52
CA ARG A 28 -19.45 1.99 -25.40
C ARG A 28 -20.21 3.26 -25.78
N GLY A 29 -21.53 3.16 -25.89
CA GLY A 29 -22.42 4.24 -26.31
C GLY A 29 -23.15 4.96 -25.17
N ARG A 30 -22.46 5.38 -24.10
CA ARG A 30 -23.06 6.32 -23.13
C ARG A 30 -22.06 7.41 -22.74
N ARG A 31 -22.36 8.65 -23.14
CA ARG A 31 -21.78 9.88 -22.56
C ARG A 31 -22.00 9.78 -21.05
N ARG A 32 -20.93 9.77 -20.25
CA ARG A 32 -21.04 9.71 -18.79
C ARG A 32 -21.50 11.08 -18.30
N THR A 33 -22.69 11.16 -17.74
CA THR A 33 -23.15 12.32 -16.98
C THR A 33 -22.44 12.32 -15.63
N LEU A 34 -21.65 13.35 -15.35
CA LEU A 34 -21.09 13.63 -14.00
C LEU A 34 -22.19 14.05 -13.02
N VAL A 35 -23.39 14.35 -13.52
CA VAL A 35 -24.60 14.54 -12.72
C VAL A 35 -25.05 13.19 -12.21
N SER A 36 -25.12 13.05 -10.87
CA SER A 36 -25.74 11.91 -10.22
C SER A 36 -27.11 11.67 -10.84
N PRO A 37 -27.40 10.44 -11.30
CA PRO A 37 -28.71 10.14 -11.87
C PRO A 37 -29.83 10.56 -10.93
N PRO A 38 -31.02 10.96 -11.43
CA PRO A 38 -32.11 11.47 -10.59
C PRO A 38 -32.61 10.47 -9.54
N TRP A 39 -32.32 9.17 -9.71
CA TRP A 39 -32.63 8.10 -8.74
C TRP A 39 -31.53 7.87 -7.68
N VAL A 40 -30.39 8.55 -7.77
CA VAL A 40 -29.41 8.58 -6.68
C VAL A 40 -29.96 9.54 -5.62
N CYS A 41 -30.15 9.03 -4.39
CA CYS A 41 -30.62 9.83 -3.27
C CYS A 41 -29.80 11.12 -3.15
N ARG A 42 -30.43 12.26 -3.43
CA ARG A 42 -29.86 13.56 -3.07
C ARG A 42 -29.76 13.57 -1.54
N LYS A 43 -28.57 13.85 -1.00
CA LYS A 43 -28.39 14.10 0.43
C LYS A 43 -29.27 15.32 0.76
N PHE A 44 -30.42 15.13 1.41
CA PHE A 44 -31.32 16.24 1.71
C PHE A 44 -31.74 16.28 3.18
N SER A 45 -31.65 17.51 3.69
CA SER A 45 -32.14 18.15 4.90
C SER A 45 -31.72 17.61 6.28
N PRO A 46 -31.10 18.47 7.12
CA PRO A 46 -30.74 18.15 8.50
C PRO A 46 -31.96 18.25 9.41
N ALA A 47 -32.90 17.30 9.35
CA ALA A 47 -34.00 17.24 10.33
C ALA A 47 -33.47 17.17 11.78
N GLY A 48 -32.25 16.64 11.97
CA GLY A 48 -31.58 16.57 13.28
C GLY A 48 -30.97 17.87 13.79
N SER A 49 -30.81 18.94 12.98
CA SER A 49 -30.19 20.19 13.46
C SER A 49 -31.07 20.96 14.44
N LEU A 50 -32.39 20.76 14.37
CA LEU A 50 -33.38 21.42 15.22
C LEU A 50 -33.62 20.70 16.55
N LEU A 51 -33.13 19.47 16.71
CA LEU A 51 -33.31 18.66 17.91
C LEU A 51 -32.23 18.98 18.95
N SER A 52 -32.61 18.99 20.23
CA SER A 52 -31.64 19.08 21.32
C SER A 52 -30.75 17.83 21.39
N ARG A 53 -29.63 17.90 22.12
CA ARG A 53 -28.69 16.76 22.26
C ARG A 53 -29.36 15.55 22.92
N SER A 54 -30.22 15.75 23.91
CA SER A 54 -30.96 14.67 24.59
C SER A 54 -31.99 14.04 23.67
N GLN A 55 -32.73 14.84 22.90
CA GLN A 55 -33.70 14.37 21.92
C GLN A 55 -33.04 13.56 20.80
N ARG A 56 -31.86 13.99 20.32
CA ARG A 56 -31.10 13.21 19.33
C ARG A 56 -30.63 11.87 19.86
N ALA A 57 -30.18 11.82 21.12
CA ALA A 57 -29.77 10.57 21.75
C ALA A 57 -30.95 9.59 21.88
N TYR A 58 -32.09 10.09 22.34
CA TYR A 58 -33.33 9.30 22.46
C TYR A 58 -33.83 8.80 21.10
N LEU A 59 -33.91 9.68 20.09
CA LEU A 59 -34.26 9.29 18.71
C LEU A 59 -33.29 8.23 18.17
N GLY A 60 -32.00 8.34 18.48
CA GLY A 60 -31.00 7.34 18.11
C GLY A 60 -31.27 5.96 18.72
N LYS A 61 -31.73 5.89 19.98
CA LYS A 61 -32.13 4.62 20.61
C LYS A 61 -33.38 4.02 19.97
N ILE A 62 -34.38 4.85 19.67
CA ILE A 62 -35.60 4.41 18.97
C ILE A 62 -35.27 3.83 17.59
N ILE A 63 -34.44 4.53 16.81
CA ILE A 63 -34.06 4.07 15.45
C ILE A 63 -33.29 2.75 15.51
N LYS A 64 -32.48 2.53 16.55
CA LYS A 64 -31.76 1.27 16.77
C LYS A 64 -32.65 0.15 17.31
N GLY A 65 -33.89 0.45 17.69
CA GLY A 65 -34.83 -0.53 18.27
C GLY A 65 -34.49 -0.96 19.70
N GLU A 66 -33.63 -0.23 20.42
CA GLU A 66 -33.19 -0.58 21.78
C GLU A 66 -34.28 -0.35 22.86
N GLU A 67 -35.29 0.49 22.57
CA GLU A 67 -36.37 0.89 23.52
C GLU A 67 -37.80 0.57 23.02
N LEU A 68 -37.97 -0.12 21.89
CA LEU A 68 -39.31 -0.48 21.38
C LEU A 68 -39.82 -1.74 22.09
N LEU A 69 -40.70 -1.56 23.10
CA LEU A 69 -41.44 -2.65 23.76
C LEU A 69 -42.63 -3.15 22.94
N GLU A 70 -43.15 -2.34 22.01
CA GLU A 70 -44.25 -2.70 21.10
C GLU A 70 -43.92 -2.26 19.67
N GLU A 71 -44.27 -3.09 18.68
CA GLU A 71 -44.16 -2.75 17.28
C GLU A 71 -45.11 -1.60 16.93
N PRO A 72 -44.68 -0.60 16.13
CA PRO A 72 -45.56 0.50 15.73
C PRO A 72 -46.76 -0.03 14.94
N LYS A 73 -47.95 -0.03 15.55
CA LYS A 73 -49.21 -0.32 14.86
C LYS A 73 -49.50 0.80 13.86
N VAL A 74 -49.41 0.46 12.57
CA VAL A 74 -49.86 1.35 11.49
C VAL A 74 -51.37 1.51 11.62
N LEU A 75 -51.81 2.66 12.16
CA LEU A 75 -53.23 2.95 12.45
C LEU A 75 -54.13 2.93 11.21
N TYR A 76 -53.55 3.05 10.01
CA TYR A 76 -54.26 3.01 8.74
C TYR A 76 -53.40 2.26 7.70
N PRO A 77 -53.45 0.92 7.62
CA PRO A 77 -52.83 0.19 6.54
C PRO A 77 -53.57 0.56 5.26
N ARG A 78 -53.06 1.53 4.48
CA ARG A 78 -53.52 1.70 3.10
C ARG A 78 -53.18 0.39 2.41
N LYS A 79 -54.20 -0.34 1.93
CA LYS A 79 -54.00 -1.52 1.06
C LYS A 79 -52.91 -1.20 0.06
N THR A 80 -51.76 -1.81 0.27
CA THR A 80 -50.58 -1.60 -0.53
C THR A 80 -50.76 -2.45 -1.79
N PRO A 81 -50.26 -2.04 -2.97
CA PRO A 81 -50.19 -2.96 -4.10
C PRO A 81 -49.47 -4.30 -3.83
N SER A 82 -48.75 -4.42 -2.70
CA SER A 82 -48.21 -5.68 -2.16
C SER A 82 -49.27 -6.59 -1.54
N ASP A 83 -50.37 -6.05 -1.01
CA ASP A 83 -51.54 -6.82 -0.55
C ASP A 83 -52.42 -7.30 -1.74
N LEU A 84 -52.14 -6.78 -2.95
CA LEU A 84 -52.73 -7.19 -4.23
C LEU A 84 -51.79 -8.08 -5.05
N ALA A 85 -50.55 -8.28 -4.59
CA ALA A 85 -49.69 -9.29 -5.19
C ALA A 85 -50.31 -10.64 -4.84
N ARG A 86 -50.76 -11.38 -5.88
CA ARG A 86 -51.18 -12.77 -5.71
C ARG A 86 -50.14 -13.47 -4.84
N ASP A 87 -50.57 -14.15 -3.78
CA ASP A 87 -49.66 -15.02 -3.05
C ASP A 87 -49.02 -15.97 -4.08
N PRO A 88 -47.68 -16.10 -4.09
CA PRO A 88 -47.02 -16.97 -5.04
C PRO A 88 -47.58 -18.38 -4.85
N PRO A 89 -47.94 -19.10 -5.93
CA PRO A 89 -48.59 -20.40 -5.81
C PRO A 89 -47.68 -21.35 -5.03
N GLU A 90 -48.25 -22.06 -4.07
CA GLU A 90 -47.53 -22.65 -2.92
C GLU A 90 -46.52 -23.76 -3.28
N ASN A 91 -46.51 -24.27 -4.51
CA ASN A 91 -45.56 -25.31 -4.94
C ASN A 91 -45.14 -25.10 -6.40
N GLN A 92 -44.08 -24.32 -6.61
CA GLN A 92 -43.45 -24.19 -7.92
C GLN A 92 -42.17 -25.03 -7.95
N GLU A 93 -42.14 -26.02 -8.84
CA GLU A 93 -40.95 -26.82 -9.09
C GLU A 93 -39.95 -26.04 -9.95
N TRP A 94 -38.66 -26.24 -9.70
CA TRP A 94 -37.62 -25.60 -10.48
C TRP A 94 -37.57 -26.20 -11.89
N THR A 95 -37.66 -25.35 -12.92
CA THR A 95 -37.40 -25.74 -14.30
C THR A 95 -36.08 -25.14 -14.81
N SER A 96 -35.51 -25.71 -15.87
CA SER A 96 -34.25 -25.23 -16.45
C SER A 96 -34.32 -23.80 -17.00
N ASP A 97 -35.52 -23.35 -17.38
CA ASP A 97 -35.75 -22.02 -17.96
C ASP A 97 -36.08 -20.98 -16.88
N SER A 98 -36.36 -21.41 -15.65
CA SER A 98 -36.66 -20.57 -14.51
C SER A 98 -35.46 -19.72 -14.12
N LYS A 99 -35.69 -18.42 -13.93
CA LYS A 99 -34.70 -17.46 -13.43
C LYS A 99 -35.16 -16.90 -12.11
N ARG A 100 -34.55 -17.39 -11.03
CA ARG A 100 -34.81 -16.89 -9.67
C ARG A 100 -34.15 -15.54 -9.38
N VAL A 101 -34.58 -14.96 -8.27
CA VAL A 101 -34.08 -13.67 -7.78
C VAL A 101 -32.59 -13.73 -7.43
N GLY A 102 -31.86 -12.64 -7.64
CA GLY A 102 -30.49 -12.51 -7.16
C GLY A 102 -30.41 -11.76 -5.82
N MET A 103 -29.21 -11.67 -5.25
CA MET A 103 -28.98 -10.99 -3.98
C MET A 103 -27.94 -9.87 -4.12
N VAL A 104 -27.98 -8.92 -3.19
CA VAL A 104 -27.00 -7.83 -3.10
C VAL A 104 -25.97 -8.16 -2.04
N ALA A 105 -24.70 -8.16 -2.42
CA ALA A 105 -23.58 -8.44 -1.54
C ALA A 105 -22.67 -7.22 -1.39
N THR A 106 -21.90 -7.19 -0.31
CA THR A 106 -20.78 -6.27 -0.10
C THR A 106 -19.47 -7.04 -0.19
N LYS A 107 -18.51 -6.52 -0.97
CA LYS A 107 -17.17 -7.13 -1.05
C LYS A 107 -16.42 -6.89 0.26
N ILE A 108 -16.07 -7.94 1.02
CA ILE A 108 -15.23 -7.78 2.22
C ILE A 108 -13.75 -7.72 1.84
N GLY A 109 -13.29 -8.65 0.98
CA GLY A 109 -11.88 -8.80 0.69
C GLY A 109 -11.58 -10.11 -0.01
N MET A 110 -10.31 -10.51 0.00
CA MET A 110 -9.86 -11.77 -0.56
C MET A 110 -9.02 -12.54 0.46
N ALA A 111 -9.24 -13.85 0.57
CA ALA A 111 -8.46 -14.73 1.41
C ALA A 111 -7.99 -15.95 0.60
N PRO A 112 -6.78 -16.48 0.86
CA PRO A 112 -6.36 -17.76 0.32
C PRO A 112 -7.17 -18.90 0.96
N GLN A 113 -7.43 -19.93 0.18
CA GLN A 113 -7.96 -21.22 0.61
C GLN A 113 -7.18 -22.33 -0.08
N TRP A 114 -7.28 -23.56 0.44
CA TRP A 114 -6.56 -24.72 -0.07
C TRP A 114 -7.56 -25.78 -0.52
N LEU A 115 -7.28 -26.43 -1.66
CA LEU A 115 -8.00 -27.64 -2.04
C LEU A 115 -7.40 -28.86 -1.33
N ASN A 116 -8.15 -29.96 -1.31
CA ASN A 116 -7.65 -31.26 -0.82
C ASN A 116 -6.42 -31.75 -1.59
N ASP A 117 -6.23 -31.27 -2.82
CA ASP A 117 -5.04 -31.54 -3.64
C ASP A 117 -3.79 -30.74 -3.20
N GLY A 118 -3.88 -29.90 -2.17
CA GLY A 118 -2.83 -28.98 -1.74
C GLY A 118 -2.66 -27.72 -2.61
N THR A 119 -3.47 -27.56 -3.66
CA THR A 119 -3.42 -26.36 -4.51
C THR A 119 -3.99 -25.15 -3.78
N ARG A 120 -3.27 -24.03 -3.83
CA ARG A 120 -3.71 -22.76 -3.24
C ARG A 120 -4.59 -21.99 -4.22
N ILE A 121 -5.79 -21.67 -3.78
CA ILE A 121 -6.75 -20.82 -4.50
C ILE A 121 -6.96 -19.50 -3.76
N LEU A 122 -7.31 -18.46 -4.51
CA LEU A 122 -7.76 -17.18 -3.94
C LEU A 122 -9.28 -17.09 -4.02
N CYS A 123 -9.91 -16.78 -2.89
CA CYS A 123 -11.35 -16.62 -2.78
C CYS A 123 -11.69 -15.17 -2.41
N THR A 124 -12.71 -14.60 -3.06
CA THR A 124 -13.31 -13.33 -2.65
C THR A 124 -14.43 -13.60 -1.65
N LEU A 125 -14.43 -12.88 -0.53
CA LEU A 125 -15.47 -12.95 0.49
C LEU A 125 -16.57 -11.92 0.20
N LEU A 126 -17.81 -12.38 0.12
CA LEU A 126 -19.01 -11.57 -0.10
C LEU A 126 -19.93 -11.66 1.11
N HIS A 127 -20.35 -10.51 1.63
CA HIS A 127 -21.27 -10.42 2.77
C HIS A 127 -22.67 -10.00 2.32
N PHE A 128 -23.68 -10.74 2.72
CA PHE A 128 -25.10 -10.48 2.43
C PHE A 128 -25.83 -9.93 3.66
N LYS A 129 -25.65 -8.64 3.94
CA LYS A 129 -26.28 -7.98 5.09
C LYS A 129 -27.77 -7.70 4.87
N GLN A 130 -28.63 -8.40 5.62
CA GLN A 130 -30.08 -8.13 5.74
C GLN A 130 -30.78 -7.86 4.40
N ASN A 131 -30.64 -8.78 3.45
CA ASN A 131 -31.27 -8.66 2.13
C ASN A 131 -32.79 -8.85 2.22
N HIS A 132 -33.57 -7.88 1.77
CA HIS A 132 -35.04 -7.99 1.71
C HIS A 132 -35.55 -7.69 0.31
N VAL A 133 -36.63 -8.37 -0.08
CA VAL A 133 -37.38 -8.03 -1.30
C VAL A 133 -38.23 -6.80 -1.03
N ILE A 134 -38.10 -5.76 -1.85
CA ILE A 134 -38.82 -4.49 -1.67
C ILE A 134 -39.99 -4.38 -2.63
N SER A 135 -39.82 -4.80 -3.88
CA SER A 135 -40.92 -4.73 -4.83
C SER A 135 -40.77 -5.76 -5.93
N ALA A 136 -41.88 -6.38 -6.29
CA ALA A 136 -42.04 -7.14 -7.51
C ALA A 136 -42.95 -6.31 -8.44
N VAL A 137 -42.51 -6.10 -9.68
CA VAL A 137 -43.25 -5.31 -10.66
C VAL A 137 -43.40 -6.10 -11.95
N ASP A 138 -44.64 -6.20 -12.41
CA ASP A 138 -45.05 -6.96 -13.58
C ASP A 138 -44.32 -6.49 -14.85
N PRO A 139 -43.99 -7.41 -15.77
CA PRO A 139 -43.31 -7.09 -17.03
C PRO A 139 -43.94 -5.89 -17.76
N GLU A 140 -45.25 -5.92 -17.96
CA GLU A 140 -45.96 -4.90 -18.74
C GLU A 140 -45.84 -3.50 -18.15
N THR A 141 -45.94 -3.39 -16.82
CA THR A 141 -45.95 -2.10 -16.12
C THR A 141 -44.54 -1.49 -16.11
N TRP A 142 -43.51 -2.26 -15.73
CA TRP A 142 -42.14 -1.72 -15.64
C TRP A 142 -41.52 -1.48 -17.02
N PHE A 143 -41.87 -2.27 -18.04
CA PHE A 143 -41.37 -2.06 -19.40
C PHE A 143 -41.89 -0.74 -19.99
N ARG A 144 -43.16 -0.38 -19.73
CA ARG A 144 -43.73 0.91 -20.15
C ARG A 144 -43.15 2.10 -19.38
N GLN A 145 -42.92 1.95 -18.08
CA GLN A 145 -42.48 3.05 -17.22
C GLN A 145 -41.00 3.42 -17.38
N THR A 146 -40.12 2.46 -17.70
CA THR A 146 -38.66 2.69 -17.67
C THR A 146 -38.05 2.92 -19.06
N SER A 147 -37.06 3.82 -19.19
CA SER A 147 -36.36 4.06 -20.46
C SER A 147 -35.52 2.86 -20.94
N VAL A 148 -35.17 1.95 -20.03
CA VAL A 148 -34.54 0.66 -20.35
C VAL A 148 -35.59 -0.29 -20.91
N GLY A 149 -36.77 -0.34 -20.28
CA GLY A 149 -37.89 -1.12 -20.74
C GLY A 149 -38.41 -0.68 -22.10
N LYS A 150 -38.69 0.61 -22.30
CA LYS A 150 -39.11 1.17 -23.60
C LYS A 150 -38.18 0.81 -24.76
N ARG A 151 -36.87 0.65 -24.51
CA ARG A 151 -35.87 0.25 -25.50
C ARG A 151 -35.68 -1.26 -25.66
N LYS A 152 -36.15 -2.06 -24.71
CA LYS A 152 -35.94 -3.51 -24.63
C LYS A 152 -37.24 -4.31 -24.56
N ALA A 153 -38.38 -3.65 -24.74
CA ALA A 153 -39.69 -4.03 -24.18
C ALA A 153 -40.13 -5.47 -24.49
N PHE A 154 -39.62 -6.11 -25.53
CA PHE A 154 -39.85 -7.53 -25.82
C PHE A 154 -38.61 -8.25 -26.41
N GLY A 155 -37.40 -7.68 -26.29
CA GLY A 155 -36.19 -8.26 -26.89
C GLY A 155 -35.51 -9.33 -26.02
N ARG A 156 -34.67 -10.17 -26.66
CA ARG A 156 -33.63 -11.12 -26.14
C ARG A 156 -33.98 -12.10 -24.98
N PHE A 157 -34.82 -11.77 -24.02
CA PHE A 157 -35.09 -12.60 -22.83
C PHE A 157 -36.59 -12.77 -22.48
N GLY A 158 -37.51 -12.22 -23.28
CA GLY A 158 -38.95 -12.33 -23.06
C GLY A 158 -39.50 -11.44 -21.93
N PRO A 159 -40.81 -11.55 -21.62
CA PRO A 159 -41.44 -10.84 -20.52
C PRO A 159 -40.95 -11.41 -19.18
N MET A 160 -40.20 -10.61 -18.42
CA MET A 160 -39.70 -10.99 -17.09
C MET A 160 -40.12 -9.95 -16.05
N TRP A 161 -40.37 -10.44 -14.85
CA TRP A 161 -40.66 -9.63 -13.69
C TRP A 161 -39.42 -8.87 -13.25
N LYS A 162 -39.63 -7.67 -12.71
CA LYS A 162 -38.55 -6.89 -12.11
C LYS A 162 -38.70 -6.95 -10.59
N VAL A 163 -37.83 -7.74 -9.95
CA VAL A 163 -37.78 -7.85 -8.49
C VAL A 163 -36.65 -6.95 -7.96
N THR A 164 -36.97 -6.06 -7.04
CA THR A 164 -36.01 -5.15 -6.41
C THR A 164 -35.66 -5.64 -5.01
N VAL A 165 -34.37 -5.84 -4.76
CA VAL A 165 -33.81 -6.30 -3.49
C VAL A 165 -32.99 -5.17 -2.88
N GLY A 166 -33.12 -4.99 -1.56
CA GLY A 166 -32.34 -4.04 -0.79
C GLY A 166 -31.48 -4.71 0.26
N ALA A 167 -30.25 -4.24 0.41
CA ALA A 167 -29.30 -4.69 1.41
C ALA A 167 -28.77 -3.52 2.25
N ILE A 168 -28.29 -3.88 3.44
CA ILE A 168 -27.74 -2.98 4.47
C ILE A 168 -28.79 -2.00 4.99
N ASP A 169 -29.10 -2.08 6.28
CA ASP A 169 -29.94 -1.11 6.95
C ASP A 169 -29.27 0.27 6.99
N ARG A 170 -30.05 1.31 6.73
CA ARG A 170 -29.65 2.71 6.80
C ARG A 170 -30.68 3.48 7.58
N ASP A 171 -30.19 4.40 8.41
CA ASP A 171 -31.02 5.35 9.12
C ASP A 171 -31.93 6.13 8.14
N PRO A 172 -33.27 6.10 8.36
CA PRO A 172 -34.23 6.83 7.54
C PRO A 172 -33.86 8.30 7.35
N ALA A 173 -33.22 8.96 8.32
CA ALA A 173 -32.86 10.37 8.26
C ALA A 173 -32.05 10.75 7.01
N PHE A 174 -31.23 9.84 6.49
CA PHE A 174 -30.39 10.08 5.30
C PHE A 174 -31.10 9.85 3.96
N LEU A 175 -32.33 9.35 3.98
CA LEU A 175 -33.13 9.07 2.78
C LEU A 175 -34.16 10.16 2.53
N SER A 176 -34.51 10.38 1.25
CA SER A 176 -35.59 11.31 0.90
C SER A 176 -36.97 10.70 1.17
N PHE A 177 -37.98 11.55 1.36
CA PHE A 177 -39.35 11.14 1.65
C PHE A 177 -39.91 10.06 0.69
N PRO A 178 -39.73 10.17 -0.66
CA PRO A 178 -40.20 9.12 -1.57
C PRO A 178 -39.56 7.76 -1.33
N PHE A 179 -38.27 7.71 -1.00
CA PHE A 179 -37.59 6.44 -0.72
C PHE A 179 -38.07 5.84 0.60
N ARG A 180 -38.20 6.65 1.66
CA ARG A 180 -38.75 6.19 2.95
C ARG A 180 -40.12 5.54 2.78
N ARG A 181 -41.00 6.19 2.01
CA ARG A 181 -42.35 5.70 1.73
C ARG A 181 -42.39 4.36 1.00
N ILE A 182 -41.39 4.05 0.15
CA ILE A 182 -41.29 2.74 -0.51
C ILE A 182 -41.06 1.64 0.53
N PHE A 183 -40.15 1.87 1.46
CA PHE A 183 -39.81 0.89 2.51
C PHE A 183 -40.94 0.74 3.54
N GLU A 184 -41.54 1.85 3.95
CA GLU A 184 -42.69 1.89 4.86
C GLU A 184 -43.88 1.12 4.29
N LYS A 185 -44.18 1.29 3.00
CA LYS A 185 -45.24 0.54 2.31
C LYS A 185 -45.02 -0.97 2.38
N THR A 186 -43.77 -1.42 2.37
CA THR A 186 -43.43 -2.85 2.38
C THR A 186 -43.21 -3.40 3.79
N GLY A 187 -43.22 -2.55 4.81
CA GLY A 187 -42.94 -2.94 6.19
C GLY A 187 -41.46 -3.33 6.45
N VAL A 188 -40.52 -2.89 5.62
CA VAL A 188 -39.09 -3.24 5.76
C VAL A 188 -38.28 -2.05 6.27
N PRO A 189 -37.18 -2.26 7.00
CA PRO A 189 -36.28 -1.17 7.37
C PRO A 189 -35.66 -0.53 6.13
N CYS A 190 -35.36 0.77 6.24
CA CYS A 190 -34.76 1.55 5.17
C CYS A 190 -33.41 0.96 4.73
N LYS A 191 -33.20 0.74 3.42
CA LYS A 191 -31.99 0.10 2.88
C LYS A 191 -31.06 1.09 2.16
N ASP A 192 -29.74 0.90 2.28
CA ASP A 192 -28.72 1.70 1.60
C ASP A 192 -28.55 1.31 0.12
N ARG A 193 -28.46 -0.01 -0.14
CA ARG A 193 -28.09 -0.51 -1.47
C ARG A 193 -29.26 -1.25 -2.12
N LEU A 194 -29.77 -0.70 -3.22
CA LEU A 194 -30.86 -1.29 -4.01
C LEU A 194 -30.37 -1.87 -5.35
N ALA A 195 -30.81 -3.07 -5.70
CA ALA A 195 -30.61 -3.64 -7.02
C ALA A 195 -31.91 -4.29 -7.52
N SER A 196 -32.08 -4.34 -8.84
CA SER A 196 -33.20 -5.06 -9.44
C SER A 196 -32.70 -6.21 -10.30
N PHE A 197 -33.37 -7.34 -10.18
CA PHE A 197 -33.13 -8.57 -10.92
C PHE A 197 -34.32 -8.83 -11.84
N LEU A 198 -34.03 -9.47 -12.97
CA LEU A 198 -35.05 -9.95 -13.89
C LEU A 198 -35.33 -11.40 -13.55
N VAL A 199 -36.58 -11.69 -13.26
CA VAL A 199 -37.05 -12.94 -12.66
C VAL A 199 -38.17 -13.49 -13.54
N SER A 200 -38.23 -14.80 -13.69
CA SER A 200 -39.35 -15.47 -14.36
C SER A 200 -40.60 -15.44 -13.48
N GLU A 201 -41.78 -15.60 -14.06
CA GLU A 201 -43.06 -15.48 -13.34
C GLU A 201 -43.21 -16.52 -12.21
N ASP A 202 -42.67 -17.71 -12.43
CA ASP A 202 -42.62 -18.82 -11.50
C ASP A 202 -41.62 -18.63 -10.33
N ALA A 203 -40.79 -17.59 -10.35
CA ALA A 203 -39.76 -17.39 -9.33
C ALA A 203 -39.94 -16.07 -8.55
N VAL A 204 -41.14 -15.47 -8.64
CA VAL A 204 -41.45 -14.18 -8.02
C VAL A 204 -41.62 -14.37 -6.50
N VAL A 205 -40.81 -13.64 -5.73
CA VAL A 205 -40.85 -13.64 -4.27
C VAL A 205 -41.69 -12.47 -3.77
N LYS A 206 -42.48 -12.69 -2.70
CA LYS A 206 -43.32 -11.67 -2.06
C LYS A 206 -42.46 -10.49 -1.54
N PRO A 207 -42.89 -9.23 -1.75
CA PRO A 207 -42.25 -8.09 -1.09
C PRO A 207 -42.33 -8.21 0.43
N GLY A 208 -41.24 -7.86 1.13
CA GLY A 208 -41.09 -8.02 2.57
C GLY A 208 -40.25 -9.24 2.97
N THR A 209 -40.16 -10.26 2.12
CA THR A 209 -39.42 -11.49 2.42
C THR A 209 -37.92 -11.25 2.60
N LEU A 210 -37.36 -11.82 3.67
CA LEU A 210 -35.92 -11.86 3.96
C LEU A 210 -35.23 -12.93 3.08
N LEU A 211 -34.06 -12.59 2.54
CA LEU A 211 -33.25 -13.51 1.74
C LEU A 211 -31.97 -13.90 2.50
N ASP A 212 -31.82 -15.20 2.72
CA ASP A 212 -30.63 -15.82 3.32
C ASP A 212 -29.57 -16.17 2.24
N VAL A 213 -28.27 -16.13 2.58
CA VAL A 213 -27.18 -16.66 1.75
C VAL A 213 -27.39 -18.11 1.32
N ARG A 214 -28.08 -18.93 2.13
CA ARG A 214 -28.47 -20.30 1.78
C ARG A 214 -29.35 -20.38 0.51
N HIS A 215 -29.80 -19.24 -0.03
CA HIS A 215 -30.30 -19.12 -1.39
C HIS A 215 -29.30 -19.69 -2.42
N PHE A 216 -28.00 -19.57 -2.20
CA PHE A 216 -26.98 -20.22 -3.03
C PHE A 216 -26.54 -21.56 -2.42
N LYS A 217 -26.28 -22.56 -3.26
CA LYS A 217 -25.69 -23.85 -2.83
C LYS A 217 -24.18 -23.85 -3.03
N VAL A 218 -23.44 -24.62 -2.24
CA VAL A 218 -22.01 -24.81 -2.46
C VAL A 218 -21.78 -25.66 -3.71
N GLY A 219 -20.74 -25.36 -4.50
CA GLY A 219 -20.47 -25.98 -5.80
C GLY A 219 -21.22 -25.34 -6.98
N GLN A 220 -22.22 -24.51 -6.71
CA GLN A 220 -22.93 -23.73 -7.73
C GLN A 220 -22.01 -22.69 -8.40
N PHE A 221 -22.28 -22.37 -9.67
CA PHE A 221 -21.70 -21.21 -10.35
C PHE A 221 -22.61 -19.98 -10.31
N VAL A 222 -22.00 -18.83 -10.01
CA VAL A 222 -22.65 -17.52 -9.94
C VAL A 222 -21.98 -16.52 -10.86
N ASN A 223 -22.72 -15.48 -11.21
CA ASN A 223 -22.18 -14.28 -11.81
C ASN A 223 -22.23 -13.14 -10.79
N VAL A 224 -21.16 -12.34 -10.79
CA VAL A 224 -21.07 -11.19 -9.90
C VAL A 224 -20.86 -9.93 -10.73
N THR A 225 -21.77 -8.98 -10.59
CA THR A 225 -21.74 -7.70 -11.29
C THR A 225 -21.43 -6.59 -10.31
N GLY A 226 -20.37 -5.83 -10.57
CA GLY A 226 -19.93 -4.73 -9.72
C GLY A 226 -19.46 -3.55 -10.55
N LYS A 227 -19.33 -2.38 -9.91
CA LYS A 227 -18.59 -1.27 -10.50
C LYS A 227 -17.10 -1.57 -10.39
N THR A 228 -16.36 -1.45 -11.49
CA THR A 228 -14.90 -1.55 -11.45
C THR A 228 -14.29 -0.39 -10.67
N ILE A 229 -13.13 -0.63 -10.05
CA ILE A 229 -12.28 0.37 -9.41
C ILE A 229 -12.15 1.61 -10.31
N ASP A 230 -12.28 2.79 -9.71
CA ASP A 230 -12.11 4.05 -10.42
C ASP A 230 -10.63 4.43 -10.52
N TRP A 231 -10.11 4.54 -11.74
CA TRP A 231 -8.73 4.93 -12.01
C TRP A 231 -8.63 6.37 -12.52
N GLY A 232 -9.74 7.11 -12.64
CA GLY A 232 -9.77 8.46 -13.19
C GLY A 232 -9.32 8.52 -14.66
N PHE A 233 -8.79 9.68 -15.09
CA PHE A 233 -8.30 9.87 -16.45
C PHE A 233 -6.97 9.15 -16.67
N GLN A 234 -6.96 8.15 -17.56
CA GLN A 234 -5.79 7.31 -17.83
C GLN A 234 -5.27 7.46 -19.25
N GLY A 235 -3.94 7.40 -19.38
CA GLY A 235 -3.24 7.35 -20.67
C GLY A 235 -3.48 6.03 -21.42
N VAL A 236 -3.13 6.00 -22.70
CA VAL A 236 -3.44 4.85 -23.59
C VAL A 236 -2.74 3.56 -23.21
N MET A 237 -1.54 3.65 -22.62
CA MET A 237 -0.78 2.46 -22.20
C MET A 237 -1.50 1.73 -21.07
N HIS A 238 -1.94 2.45 -20.03
CA HIS A 238 -2.65 1.85 -18.90
C HIS A 238 -4.09 1.46 -19.25
N ARG A 239 -4.80 2.33 -20.00
CA ARG A 239 -6.21 2.12 -20.35
C ARG A 239 -6.45 1.01 -21.36
N TRP A 240 -5.55 0.85 -22.34
CA TRP A 240 -5.73 -0.05 -23.48
C TRP A 240 -4.60 -1.06 -23.67
N GLY A 241 -3.56 -1.04 -22.84
CA GLY A 241 -2.40 -1.94 -22.97
C GLY A 241 -1.51 -1.64 -24.18
N MET A 242 -1.51 -0.39 -24.70
CA MET A 242 -0.62 -0.01 -25.79
C MET A 242 0.86 -0.05 -25.35
N LYS A 243 1.76 -0.50 -26.23
CA LYS A 243 3.20 -0.67 -25.95
C LYS A 243 3.94 0.65 -25.69
N GLY A 244 3.46 1.77 -26.23
CA GLY A 244 4.18 3.05 -26.21
C GLY A 244 5.30 3.10 -27.24
N GLN A 245 6.22 4.05 -27.08
CA GLN A 245 7.42 4.20 -27.91
C GLN A 245 8.68 3.77 -27.11
N PRO A 246 9.79 3.43 -27.78
CA PRO A 246 11.03 3.06 -27.12
C PRO A 246 11.50 4.10 -26.09
N LYS A 247 12.27 3.62 -25.10
CA LYS A 247 12.87 4.47 -24.06
C LYS A 247 14.01 5.33 -24.62
N TYR A 248 14.84 4.74 -25.47
CA TYR A 248 15.97 5.41 -26.13
C TYR A 248 15.58 5.86 -27.54
N HIS A 249 16.30 6.84 -28.10
CA HIS A 249 16.09 7.36 -29.46
C HIS A 249 14.67 7.89 -29.75
N THR A 250 13.95 8.36 -28.73
CA THR A 250 12.61 8.95 -28.87
C THR A 250 12.54 10.23 -28.05
N THR A 251 12.10 11.34 -28.64
CA THR A 251 11.93 12.62 -27.94
C THR A 251 10.46 12.83 -27.53
N LYS A 252 10.20 12.98 -26.22
CA LYS A 252 8.91 13.37 -25.60
C LYS A 252 7.67 12.51 -26.01
N SER A 253 7.88 11.32 -26.57
CA SER A 253 6.81 10.52 -27.18
C SER A 253 6.62 9.12 -26.57
N HIS A 254 7.35 8.79 -25.51
CA HIS A 254 7.37 7.45 -24.88
C HIS A 254 5.98 6.87 -24.57
N ARG A 255 5.01 7.71 -24.19
CA ARG A 255 3.67 7.28 -23.75
C ARG A 255 2.52 7.82 -24.61
N ARG A 256 2.83 8.38 -25.79
CA ARG A 256 1.84 8.94 -26.71
C ARG A 256 1.06 7.82 -27.44
N VAL A 257 -0.08 8.18 -28.02
CA VAL A 257 -0.95 7.26 -28.77
C VAL A 257 -0.36 6.82 -30.11
N GLY A 258 0.53 7.63 -30.71
CA GLY A 258 1.01 7.40 -32.07
C GLY A 258 -0.05 7.78 -33.11
N SER A 259 -0.07 7.08 -34.24
CA SER A 259 -1.04 7.35 -35.31
C SER A 259 -2.47 6.95 -34.92
N ILE A 260 -3.42 7.88 -35.13
CA ILE A 260 -4.82 7.71 -34.75
C ILE A 260 -5.73 7.29 -35.91
N GLY A 261 -5.28 7.41 -37.16
CA GLY A 261 -6.06 7.12 -38.36
C GLY A 261 -5.20 7.12 -39.63
N SER A 262 -5.83 6.82 -40.76
CA SER A 262 -5.21 6.92 -42.09
C SER A 262 -5.56 8.27 -42.73
N THR A 263 -4.66 8.82 -43.56
CA THR A 263 -4.83 10.12 -44.23
C THR A 263 -6.10 10.18 -45.09
N GLY A 264 -6.49 9.07 -45.74
CA GLY A 264 -7.64 9.04 -46.66
C GLY A 264 -9.02 9.16 -46.00
N ASP A 265 -9.14 8.82 -44.71
CA ASP A 265 -10.44 8.83 -44.01
C ASP A 265 -10.83 10.24 -43.50
N ALA A 266 -9.88 11.19 -43.42
CA ALA A 266 -10.03 12.56 -42.93
C ALA A 266 -10.76 12.76 -41.58
N ARG A 267 -11.06 11.68 -40.85
CA ARG A 267 -11.74 11.67 -39.56
C ARG A 267 -11.25 10.54 -38.68
N VAL A 268 -11.51 10.64 -37.38
CA VAL A 268 -11.28 9.54 -36.44
C VAL A 268 -12.53 8.69 -36.31
N TRP A 269 -12.43 7.40 -36.63
CA TRP A 269 -13.55 6.47 -36.51
C TRP A 269 -14.09 6.40 -35.06
N PRO A 270 -15.43 6.44 -34.86
CA PRO A 270 -16.03 6.26 -33.54
C PRO A 270 -15.58 4.96 -32.88
N GLY A 271 -15.28 5.01 -31.58
CA GLY A 271 -14.77 3.85 -30.83
C GLY A 271 -13.26 3.64 -30.91
N ARG A 272 -12.51 4.51 -31.60
CA ARG A 272 -11.04 4.51 -31.56
C ARG A 272 -10.52 4.59 -30.12
N ARG A 273 -9.51 3.77 -29.81
CA ARG A 273 -8.91 3.67 -28.47
C ARG A 273 -8.03 4.89 -28.17
N LEU A 274 -8.56 5.82 -27.38
CA LEU A 274 -7.91 7.09 -26.99
C LEU A 274 -7.77 7.20 -25.46
N PRO A 275 -6.90 8.08 -24.93
CA PRO A 275 -6.81 8.31 -23.48
C PRO A 275 -8.16 8.81 -22.94
N GLY A 276 -8.39 8.62 -21.64
CA GLY A 276 -9.64 9.04 -21.02
C GLY A 276 -9.95 8.29 -19.73
N HIS A 277 -11.14 8.54 -19.19
CA HIS A 277 -11.56 7.93 -17.94
C HIS A 277 -11.58 6.39 -18.03
N MET A 278 -10.94 5.74 -17.08
CA MET A 278 -10.88 4.29 -16.92
C MET A 278 -11.50 3.91 -15.59
N GLY A 279 -12.26 2.81 -15.54
CA GLY A 279 -12.92 2.39 -14.32
C GLY A 279 -14.30 3.02 -14.10
N TYR A 280 -14.88 2.75 -12.93
CA TYR A 280 -16.24 3.14 -12.54
C TYR A 280 -17.34 2.69 -13.54
N GLU A 281 -17.14 1.54 -14.20
CA GLU A 281 -18.13 0.91 -15.10
C GLU A 281 -18.70 -0.34 -14.46
N TRP A 282 -19.97 -0.64 -14.75
CA TRP A 282 -20.55 -1.94 -14.43
C TRP A 282 -19.91 -3.04 -15.28
N ARG A 283 -19.33 -4.04 -14.63
CA ARG A 283 -18.76 -5.24 -15.25
C ARG A 283 -19.24 -6.47 -14.50
N SER A 284 -19.56 -7.50 -15.27
CA SER A 284 -20.01 -8.79 -14.77
C SER A 284 -18.89 -9.81 -14.97
N THR A 285 -18.45 -10.44 -13.89
CA THR A 285 -17.59 -11.62 -13.94
C THR A 285 -18.49 -12.84 -13.86
N THR A 286 -18.38 -13.75 -14.82
CA THR A 286 -19.30 -14.88 -14.98
C THR A 286 -18.62 -16.22 -14.68
N GLY A 287 -19.41 -17.19 -14.21
CA GLY A 287 -18.95 -18.57 -14.01
C GLY A 287 -17.97 -18.75 -12.86
N LEU A 288 -18.18 -18.00 -11.77
CA LEU A 288 -17.42 -18.11 -10.53
C LEU A 288 -18.04 -19.19 -9.63
N GLU A 289 -17.23 -20.08 -9.08
CA GLU A 289 -17.66 -21.22 -8.25
C GLU A 289 -17.80 -20.80 -6.79
N VAL A 290 -18.89 -21.20 -6.14
CA VAL A 290 -19.11 -21.03 -4.69
C VAL A 290 -18.43 -22.18 -3.95
N LEU A 291 -17.51 -21.88 -3.04
CA LEU A 291 -16.68 -22.90 -2.37
C LEU A 291 -17.00 -23.10 -0.89
N ARG A 292 -17.47 -22.06 -0.20
CA ARG A 292 -17.84 -22.10 1.22
C ARG A 292 -18.92 -21.07 1.50
N ILE A 293 -19.91 -21.43 2.31
CA ILE A 293 -20.98 -20.55 2.78
C ILE A 293 -21.05 -20.64 4.30
N ASN A 294 -21.10 -19.48 4.96
CA ASN A 294 -21.36 -19.39 6.38
C ASN A 294 -22.74 -18.75 6.60
N PRO A 295 -23.75 -19.52 7.05
CA PRO A 295 -25.11 -19.00 7.23
C PRO A 295 -25.26 -18.10 8.46
N ILE A 296 -24.46 -18.28 9.52
CA ILE A 296 -24.53 -17.42 10.71
C ILE A 296 -24.07 -15.99 10.36
N THR A 297 -22.90 -15.88 9.73
CA THR A 297 -22.30 -14.60 9.36
C THR A 297 -22.89 -14.00 8.07
N GLN A 298 -23.68 -14.77 7.32
CA GLN A 298 -24.15 -14.42 5.98
C GLN A 298 -22.99 -14.10 5.01
N VAL A 299 -21.89 -14.86 5.08
CA VAL A 299 -20.71 -14.69 4.22
C VAL A 299 -20.56 -15.87 3.25
N MET A 300 -20.33 -15.55 1.97
CA MET A 300 -20.05 -16.52 0.91
C MET A 300 -18.64 -16.33 0.35
N TYR A 301 -17.94 -17.44 0.13
CA TYR A 301 -16.61 -17.50 -0.47
C TYR A 301 -16.72 -17.95 -1.92
N ILE A 302 -16.28 -17.08 -2.82
CA ILE A 302 -16.30 -17.33 -4.26
C ILE A 302 -14.89 -17.47 -4.79
N ARG A 303 -14.65 -18.46 -5.64
CA ARG A 303 -13.37 -18.68 -6.32
C ARG A 303 -13.03 -17.53 -7.27
N GLY A 304 -11.85 -16.94 -7.12
CA GLY A 304 -11.30 -15.92 -8.02
C GLY A 304 -11.61 -14.49 -7.60
N CYS A 305 -11.45 -13.56 -8.55
CA CYS A 305 -11.54 -12.13 -8.32
C CYS A 305 -12.89 -11.56 -8.79
N VAL A 306 -13.43 -10.63 -8.01
CA VAL A 306 -14.64 -9.88 -8.35
C VAL A 306 -14.33 -8.40 -8.60
N SER A 307 -15.04 -7.80 -9.56
CA SER A 307 -14.95 -6.39 -9.90
C SER A 307 -15.31 -5.47 -8.72
N GLY A 308 -14.54 -4.40 -8.53
CA GLY A 308 -14.84 -3.34 -7.54
C GLY A 308 -13.94 -3.35 -6.31
N ASP A 309 -13.96 -2.24 -5.60
CA ASP A 309 -13.22 -2.04 -4.35
C ASP A 309 -13.88 -2.75 -3.18
N ILE A 310 -13.13 -2.87 -2.08
CA ILE A 310 -13.63 -3.39 -0.81
C ILE A 310 -14.73 -2.44 -0.28
N GLY A 311 -15.82 -3.01 0.20
CA GLY A 311 -16.98 -2.27 0.70
C GLY A 311 -18.00 -1.84 -0.36
N GLU A 312 -17.71 -2.03 -1.65
CA GLU A 312 -18.67 -1.69 -2.70
C GLU A 312 -19.72 -2.79 -2.89
N ARG A 313 -20.93 -2.37 -3.30
CA ARG A 313 -22.04 -3.28 -3.57
C ARG A 313 -21.80 -4.10 -4.85
N LEU A 314 -22.24 -5.34 -4.79
CA LEU A 314 -22.17 -6.32 -5.86
C LEU A 314 -23.54 -6.96 -6.05
N LEU A 315 -23.92 -7.20 -7.29
CA LEU A 315 -25.12 -7.94 -7.64
C LEU A 315 -24.70 -9.36 -7.94
N VAL A 316 -25.24 -10.31 -7.19
CA VAL A 316 -24.96 -11.74 -7.35
C VAL A 316 -26.22 -12.41 -7.89
N ASN A 317 -26.08 -13.13 -8.99
CA ASN A 317 -27.14 -13.94 -9.57
C ASN A 317 -26.58 -15.25 -10.09
N ASP A 318 -27.47 -16.16 -10.45
CA ASP A 318 -27.07 -17.43 -11.04
C ASP A 318 -26.30 -17.22 -12.35
N SER A 319 -25.49 -18.23 -12.67
CA SER A 319 -24.71 -18.31 -13.89
C SER A 319 -25.59 -18.16 -15.14
N TRP A 320 -25.08 -17.42 -16.14
CA TRP A 320 -25.77 -17.24 -17.43
C TRP A 320 -25.32 -18.29 -18.46
N ASN A 321 -24.41 -19.17 -18.06
CA ASN A 321 -23.81 -20.15 -18.95
C ASN A 321 -24.55 -21.47 -18.79
N GLU A 322 -25.16 -21.94 -19.87
CA GLU A 322 -25.95 -23.18 -19.93
C GLU A 322 -25.18 -24.40 -19.42
N LYS A 323 -23.85 -24.44 -19.62
CA LYS A 323 -22.99 -25.55 -19.14
C LYS A 323 -22.70 -25.52 -17.64
N LYS A 324 -23.04 -24.42 -16.98
CA LYS A 324 -22.76 -24.15 -15.57
C LYS A 324 -24.05 -23.72 -14.87
N THR A 325 -25.17 -24.28 -15.30
CA THR A 325 -26.47 -24.09 -14.65
C THR A 325 -26.48 -24.80 -13.32
N VAL A 326 -27.35 -24.34 -12.43
CA VAL A 326 -27.56 -24.97 -11.13
C VAL A 326 -28.44 -26.19 -11.35
N HIS A 327 -28.13 -27.29 -10.68
CA HIS A 327 -29.02 -28.43 -10.59
C HIS A 327 -29.76 -28.33 -9.25
N GLU A 328 -31.09 -28.24 -9.28
CA GLU A 328 -31.96 -28.22 -8.11
C GLU A 328 -31.61 -27.16 -7.06
N PRO A 329 -31.59 -25.86 -7.41
CA PRO A 329 -31.47 -24.79 -6.42
C PRO A 329 -32.67 -24.75 -5.45
N PRO A 330 -32.53 -24.17 -4.24
CA PRO A 330 -33.71 -23.80 -3.46
C PRO A 330 -34.51 -22.76 -4.27
N PHE A 331 -35.81 -23.02 -4.40
CA PHE A 331 -36.69 -22.30 -5.31
C PHE A 331 -38.04 -22.03 -4.63
N PRO A 332 -38.63 -20.83 -4.78
CA PRO A 332 -38.08 -19.63 -5.43
C PRO A 332 -36.92 -18.97 -4.66
N THR A 333 -36.84 -19.21 -3.36
CA THR A 333 -35.72 -18.88 -2.49
C THR A 333 -35.61 -19.92 -1.36
N TYR A 334 -34.53 -19.89 -0.57
CA TYR A 334 -34.45 -20.67 0.65
C TYR A 334 -35.35 -20.07 1.73
N ILE A 335 -36.19 -20.91 2.34
CA ILE A 335 -37.05 -20.58 3.48
C ILE A 335 -36.48 -21.34 4.68
N PRO A 336 -36.14 -20.67 5.79
CA PRO A 336 -35.66 -21.36 6.99
C PRO A 336 -36.79 -22.15 7.65
N GLU A 337 -36.47 -23.33 8.19
CA GLU A 337 -37.41 -24.16 8.94
C GLU A 337 -37.58 -23.65 10.39
N GLU A 338 -38.74 -23.89 11.01
CA GLU A 338 -39.02 -23.52 12.40
C GLU A 338 -38.10 -24.32 13.35
N GLY A 339 -36.96 -23.74 13.74
CA GLY A 339 -35.94 -24.37 14.58
C GLY A 339 -34.50 -24.09 14.13
N ASP A 340 -34.29 -23.59 12.91
CA ASP A 340 -32.99 -23.11 12.46
C ASP A 340 -32.70 -21.74 13.11
N ASP A 341 -31.50 -21.57 13.69
CA ASP A 341 -30.98 -20.37 14.40
C ASP A 341 -30.84 -19.10 13.53
N THR A 342 -31.82 -18.84 12.68
CA THR A 342 -31.99 -17.62 11.90
C THR A 342 -32.32 -16.42 12.78
N ALA A 343 -32.72 -16.60 14.04
CA ALA A 343 -32.92 -15.51 15.00
C ALA A 343 -31.62 -14.75 15.37
N LEU A 344 -30.43 -15.27 15.01
CA LEU A 344 -29.13 -14.66 15.35
C LEU A 344 -28.68 -13.52 14.42
N TYR A 345 -29.49 -13.11 13.43
CA TYR A 345 -29.08 -12.08 12.45
C TYR A 345 -28.77 -10.71 13.07
N ASN A 346 -29.24 -10.43 14.29
CA ASN A 346 -29.10 -9.12 14.93
C ASN A 346 -28.01 -9.04 16.03
N SER A 347 -27.39 -10.16 16.42
CA SER A 347 -26.44 -10.20 17.56
C SER A 347 -25.10 -10.89 17.24
N PHE A 348 -24.55 -10.62 16.05
CA PHE A 348 -23.22 -11.12 15.64
C PHE A 348 -22.08 -10.83 16.66
N ALA A 349 -22.27 -9.83 17.53
CA ALA A 349 -21.28 -9.42 18.53
C ALA A 349 -21.14 -10.36 19.74
N GLN A 350 -22.05 -11.34 19.92
CA GLN A 350 -22.11 -12.16 21.15
C GLN A 350 -21.87 -13.67 20.93
N VAL A 351 -21.71 -14.13 19.68
CA VAL A 351 -21.51 -15.56 19.38
C VAL A 351 -20.01 -15.93 19.50
N PRO A 352 -19.65 -16.98 20.28
CA PRO A 352 -18.26 -17.47 20.35
C PRO A 352 -17.74 -17.89 18.97
N ILE A 353 -16.47 -17.58 18.67
CA ILE A 353 -15.86 -17.84 17.35
C ILE A 353 -15.93 -19.32 16.94
N GLY A 354 -15.86 -20.25 17.90
CA GLY A 354 -15.93 -21.69 17.63
C GLY A 354 -17.26 -22.15 17.04
N GLU A 355 -18.39 -21.63 17.54
CA GLU A 355 -19.73 -21.96 17.03
C GLU A 355 -20.00 -21.39 15.64
N ILE A 356 -19.34 -20.28 15.29
CA ILE A 356 -19.42 -19.69 13.96
C ILE A 356 -18.80 -20.62 12.90
N THR A 357 -17.70 -21.30 13.26
CA THR A 357 -16.95 -22.16 12.33
C THR A 357 -17.54 -23.55 12.14
N SER A 358 -18.33 -24.05 13.10
CA SER A 358 -18.93 -25.38 13.03
C SER A 358 -20.09 -25.47 12.03
N LYS A 359 -20.82 -24.37 11.78
CA LYS A 359 -21.96 -24.33 10.83
C LYS A 359 -21.56 -23.92 9.40
N ASP A 360 -20.27 -23.84 9.10
CA ASP A 360 -19.80 -23.58 7.74
C ASP A 360 -20.13 -24.74 6.79
N ILE A 361 -20.71 -24.42 5.63
CA ILE A 361 -20.96 -25.38 4.56
C ILE A 361 -19.77 -25.31 3.59
N TYR A 362 -19.01 -26.40 3.47
CA TYR A 362 -17.81 -26.50 2.64
C TYR A 362 -18.07 -27.28 1.35
N SER A 363 -17.33 -26.95 0.28
CA SER A 363 -17.28 -27.78 -0.93
C SER A 363 -16.43 -29.00 -0.65
N GLU A 364 -16.82 -30.16 -1.20
CA GLU A 364 -16.05 -31.41 -1.11
C GLU A 364 -14.59 -31.26 -1.56
N LYS A 365 -14.31 -30.31 -2.45
CA LYS A 365 -12.96 -30.06 -2.99
C LYS A 365 -12.08 -29.26 -2.02
N LEU A 366 -12.68 -28.54 -1.07
CA LEU A 366 -12.02 -27.56 -0.22
C LEU A 366 -11.48 -28.23 1.05
N PHE A 367 -10.22 -27.95 1.39
CA PHE A 367 -9.60 -28.44 2.60
C PHE A 367 -10.15 -27.71 3.82
N GLN A 368 -10.58 -28.47 4.83
CA GLN A 368 -11.05 -27.92 6.10
C GLN A 368 -9.88 -27.83 7.07
N PHE A 369 -9.66 -26.67 7.68
CA PHE A 369 -8.54 -26.50 8.63
C PHE A 369 -8.66 -27.32 9.91
N SER A 370 -9.85 -27.79 10.22
CA SER A 370 -10.10 -28.77 11.30
C SER A 370 -9.67 -30.18 10.93
N SER A 371 -9.57 -30.51 9.63
CA SER A 371 -9.15 -31.83 9.17
C SER A 371 -7.63 -32.01 9.30
N PRO A 372 -7.14 -33.25 9.48
CA PRO A 372 -5.71 -33.51 9.64
C PRO A 372 -4.92 -33.03 8.41
N THR A 373 -3.65 -32.71 8.63
CA THR A 373 -2.74 -32.25 7.57
C THR A 373 -2.72 -33.24 6.40
N ILE A 374 -2.80 -32.71 5.18
CA ILE A 374 -2.77 -33.52 3.95
C ILE A 374 -1.45 -34.26 3.84
N VAL A 375 -1.50 -35.60 3.76
CA VAL A 375 -0.34 -36.46 3.47
C VAL A 375 -0.55 -37.05 2.08
N PHE A 376 0.38 -36.76 1.16
CA PHE A 376 0.35 -37.31 -0.19
C PHE A 376 1.08 -38.65 -0.19
N THR A 377 0.38 -39.74 -0.47
CA THR A 377 1.02 -41.04 -0.77
C THR A 377 1.49 -41.05 -2.24
N GLU A 378 2.48 -41.88 -2.56
CA GLU A 378 3.10 -41.96 -3.91
C GLU A 378 2.07 -42.18 -5.03
N GLU A 379 0.93 -42.84 -4.73
CA GLU A 379 -0.17 -43.03 -5.67
C GLU A 379 -0.87 -41.72 -6.10
N HIS A 380 -0.91 -40.70 -5.24
CA HIS A 380 -1.53 -39.40 -5.56
C HIS A 380 -0.64 -38.51 -6.44
N GLU A 381 0.68 -38.73 -6.46
CA GLU A 381 1.61 -38.02 -7.35
C GLU A 381 1.37 -38.39 -8.83
N THR A 382 1.06 -39.67 -9.10
CA THR A 382 0.81 -40.15 -10.47
C THR A 382 -0.50 -39.60 -11.04
N LYS A 383 -1.56 -39.49 -10.23
CA LYS A 383 -2.88 -38.94 -10.63
C LYS A 383 -2.83 -37.44 -10.88
N SER A 384 -2.07 -36.68 -10.09
CA SER A 384 -1.90 -35.23 -10.27
C SER A 384 -1.04 -34.89 -11.49
N ALA A 385 -0.09 -35.74 -11.89
CA ALA A 385 0.64 -35.61 -13.15
C ALA A 385 -0.21 -35.87 -14.41
N ALA A 386 -1.26 -36.69 -14.31
CA ALA A 386 -2.11 -37.06 -15.45
C ALA A 386 -3.23 -36.04 -15.77
N ARG A 387 -3.73 -35.28 -14.77
CA ARG A 387 -4.97 -34.49 -14.91
C ARG A 387 -4.84 -33.08 -15.51
N GLU A 388 -3.67 -32.66 -15.99
CA GLU A 388 -3.45 -31.28 -16.46
C GLU A 388 -2.82 -31.15 -17.86
N LYS A 389 -3.23 -32.00 -18.82
CA LYS A 389 -2.81 -31.85 -20.24
C LYS A 389 -3.86 -31.19 -21.16
N GLY A 390 -5.05 -30.86 -20.66
CA GLY A 390 -6.21 -30.48 -21.48
C GLY A 390 -6.55 -28.99 -21.66
N ARG A 391 -5.89 -28.04 -20.99
CA ARG A 391 -6.24 -26.61 -21.12
C ARG A 391 -5.01 -25.72 -21.14
N ALA A 392 -4.70 -25.22 -22.35
CA ALA A 392 -3.71 -24.21 -22.69
C ALA A 392 -2.28 -24.51 -22.21
N LYS A 393 -1.32 -24.52 -23.14
CA LYS A 393 0.11 -24.42 -22.83
C LYS A 393 0.40 -23.07 -22.14
N ILE A 394 0.06 -22.95 -20.87
CA ILE A 394 0.73 -22.03 -19.97
C ILE A 394 2.02 -22.75 -19.64
N ALA A 395 3.13 -22.25 -20.19
CA ALA A 395 4.45 -22.74 -19.87
C ALA A 395 4.54 -22.96 -18.35
N LYS A 396 4.99 -24.14 -17.90
CA LYS A 396 5.43 -24.37 -16.53
C LYS A 396 6.48 -23.30 -16.23
N MET A 397 6.05 -22.16 -15.71
CA MET A 397 6.97 -21.17 -15.18
C MET A 397 7.55 -21.82 -13.94
N ALA A 398 8.82 -22.18 -14.00
CA ALA A 398 9.62 -22.46 -12.82
C ALA A 398 9.25 -21.44 -11.73
N ARG A 399 9.00 -21.91 -10.50
CA ARG A 399 8.73 -21.03 -9.35
C ARG A 399 9.71 -19.88 -9.42
N LYS A 400 9.23 -18.65 -9.69
CA LYS A 400 10.13 -17.49 -9.73
C LYS A 400 10.82 -17.43 -8.37
N PRO A 401 12.16 -17.34 -8.31
CA PRO A 401 12.86 -17.24 -7.04
C PRO A 401 12.21 -16.12 -6.24
N VAL A 402 11.90 -16.40 -4.97
CA VAL A 402 11.44 -15.36 -4.05
C VAL A 402 12.58 -14.35 -4.00
N SER A 403 12.34 -13.17 -4.58
CA SER A 403 13.34 -12.11 -4.56
C SER A 403 13.69 -11.85 -3.09
N ALA A 404 14.97 -11.93 -2.74
CA ALA A 404 15.47 -11.68 -1.39
C ALA A 404 15.02 -10.32 -0.84
N ALA A 405 14.65 -9.38 -1.72
CA ALA A 405 14.04 -8.11 -1.38
C ALA A 405 12.67 -8.21 -0.68
N ARG A 406 11.99 -9.37 -0.71
CA ARG A 406 10.66 -9.58 -0.09
C ARG A 406 10.68 -10.48 1.14
N LEU A 407 11.87 -10.82 1.65
CA LEU A 407 12.00 -11.62 2.87
C LEU A 407 11.52 -10.81 4.08
N PRO A 408 10.92 -11.46 5.09
CA PRO A 408 10.49 -10.79 6.32
C PRO A 408 11.69 -10.33 7.16
N THR A 409 11.47 -9.30 7.98
CA THR A 409 12.50 -8.68 8.84
C THR A 409 13.17 -9.69 9.77
N THR A 410 12.42 -10.67 10.28
CA THR A 410 12.91 -11.75 11.15
C THR A 410 14.00 -12.62 10.51
N VAL A 411 13.99 -12.75 9.18
CA VAL A 411 15.00 -13.51 8.43
C VAL A 411 16.16 -12.62 8.02
N LEU A 412 15.90 -11.37 7.66
CA LEU A 412 16.92 -10.45 7.18
C LEU A 412 17.85 -9.94 8.30
N LEU A 413 17.35 -9.72 9.52
CA LEU A 413 18.15 -9.19 10.62
C LEU A 413 19.32 -10.11 11.03
N PRO A 414 19.13 -11.43 11.23
CA PRO A 414 20.25 -12.34 11.50
C PRO A 414 21.29 -12.36 10.37
N VAL A 415 20.84 -12.25 9.11
CA VAL A 415 21.75 -12.18 7.95
C VAL A 415 22.58 -10.91 8.02
N PHE A 416 21.94 -9.74 8.18
CA PHE A 416 22.62 -8.46 8.25
C PHE A 416 23.59 -8.36 9.44
N LYS A 417 23.27 -8.98 10.58
CA LYS A 417 24.13 -9.01 11.76
C LYS A 417 25.50 -9.64 11.49
N ASN A 418 25.58 -10.58 10.55
CA ASN A 418 26.81 -11.30 10.23
C ASN A 418 27.54 -10.73 9.01
N LEU A 419 27.08 -9.62 8.44
CA LEU A 419 27.71 -8.99 7.28
C LEU A 419 28.76 -7.96 7.70
N SER A 420 29.75 -7.76 6.83
CA SER A 420 30.73 -6.68 7.00
C SER A 420 30.06 -5.31 6.80
N LEU A 421 30.67 -4.24 7.33
CA LEU A 421 30.19 -2.87 7.11
C LEU A 421 30.15 -2.49 5.63
N LYS A 422 31.08 -3.03 4.83
CA LYS A 422 31.11 -2.82 3.37
C LYS A 422 29.91 -3.46 2.70
N ASP A 423 29.57 -4.69 3.09
CA ASP A 423 28.41 -5.40 2.54
C ASP A 423 27.08 -4.78 3.00
N LEU A 424 26.99 -4.37 4.27
CA LEU A 424 25.87 -3.59 4.77
C LEU A 424 25.66 -2.29 3.97
N SER A 425 26.75 -1.59 3.62
CA SER A 425 26.68 -0.40 2.79
C SER A 425 26.14 -0.68 1.37
N ALA A 426 26.47 -1.86 0.81
CA ALA A 426 25.93 -2.30 -0.46
C ALA A 426 24.43 -2.67 -0.33
N CYS A 427 24.05 -3.38 0.73
CA CYS A 427 22.66 -3.75 1.04
C CYS A 427 21.73 -2.55 1.16
N LEU A 428 22.19 -1.45 1.76
CA LEU A 428 21.45 -0.18 1.85
C LEU A 428 21.04 0.37 0.47
N ARG A 429 21.79 0.06 -0.59
CA ARG A 429 21.55 0.55 -1.97
C ARG A 429 20.68 -0.38 -2.81
N VAL A 430 20.43 -1.61 -2.35
CA VAL A 430 19.73 -2.64 -3.15
C VAL A 430 18.24 -2.37 -3.27
N CYS A 431 17.55 -2.16 -2.14
CA CYS A 431 16.12 -1.89 -2.15
C CYS A 431 15.68 -1.09 -0.93
N ARG A 432 14.52 -0.42 -1.03
CA ARG A 432 13.97 0.42 0.03
C ARG A 432 13.69 -0.35 1.32
N GLN A 433 13.19 -1.60 1.22
CA GLN A 433 12.87 -2.42 2.39
C GLN A 433 14.11 -2.75 3.22
N TRP A 434 15.21 -3.16 2.57
CA TRP A 434 16.48 -3.42 3.26
C TRP A 434 17.05 -2.16 3.87
N ASN A 435 16.97 -1.04 3.16
CA ASN A 435 17.38 0.26 3.70
C ASN A 435 16.60 0.59 4.99
N THR A 436 15.27 0.51 4.95
CA THR A 436 14.43 0.78 6.12
C THR A 436 14.78 -0.11 7.31
N ILE A 437 14.95 -1.42 7.10
CA ILE A 437 15.29 -2.36 8.19
C ILE A 437 16.64 -2.00 8.81
N ILE A 438 17.67 -1.80 7.98
CA ILE A 438 19.02 -1.47 8.45
C ILE A 438 19.05 -0.09 9.13
N GLU A 439 18.27 0.88 8.68
CA GLU A 439 18.19 2.20 9.31
C GLU A 439 17.47 2.18 10.66
N THR A 440 16.42 1.36 10.83
CA THR A 440 15.62 1.33 12.08
C THR A 440 16.19 0.41 13.17
N ALA A 441 16.96 -0.62 12.80
CA ALA A 441 17.39 -1.67 13.73
C ALA A 441 18.63 -1.31 14.57
N ASP A 442 18.58 -0.22 15.33
CA ASP A 442 19.75 0.31 16.06
C ASP A 442 20.29 -0.65 17.13
N ARG A 443 19.41 -1.16 18.01
CA ARG A 443 19.83 -2.07 19.10
C ARG A 443 20.07 -3.51 18.65
N GLU A 444 19.39 -3.95 17.59
CA GLU A 444 19.44 -5.35 17.14
C GLU A 444 20.60 -5.61 16.18
N LEU A 445 20.93 -4.64 15.32
CA LEU A 445 21.98 -4.74 14.31
C LEU A 445 23.24 -3.94 14.69
N TRP A 446 23.09 -2.65 15.00
CA TRP A 446 24.23 -1.75 15.14
C TRP A 446 24.93 -1.84 16.50
N TYR A 447 24.20 -2.13 17.58
CA TYR A 447 24.78 -2.35 18.91
C TYR A 447 25.83 -3.46 18.96
N PRO A 448 25.58 -4.71 18.48
CA PRO A 448 26.60 -5.76 18.53
C PRO A 448 27.82 -5.44 17.64
N LEU A 449 27.62 -4.77 16.51
CA LEU A 449 28.71 -4.32 15.63
C LEU A 449 29.52 -3.17 16.27
N ALA A 450 28.87 -2.29 17.02
CA ALA A 450 29.55 -1.23 17.77
C ALA A 450 30.39 -1.82 18.92
N LEU A 451 29.87 -2.83 19.62
CA LEU A 451 30.62 -3.54 20.67
C LEU A 451 31.85 -4.28 20.14
N SER A 452 31.80 -4.79 18.90
CA SER A 452 32.96 -5.51 18.32
C SER A 452 34.09 -4.59 17.88
N GLU A 453 33.80 -3.34 17.51
CA GLU A 453 34.78 -2.40 16.91
C GLU A 453 35.21 -1.27 17.86
N ILE A 454 34.31 -0.80 18.73
CA ILE A 454 34.54 0.36 19.61
C ILE A 454 34.87 -0.14 21.02
N PRO A 455 35.93 0.38 21.67
CA PRO A 455 36.19 0.09 23.08
C PRO A 455 35.02 0.47 23.98
N GLU A 456 34.71 -0.36 24.98
CA GLU A 456 33.56 -0.15 25.89
C GLU A 456 33.60 1.22 26.58
N ALA A 457 34.78 1.69 26.96
CA ALA A 457 35.00 3.00 27.57
C ALA A 457 34.56 4.15 26.66
N GLY A 458 34.77 4.05 25.34
CA GLY A 458 34.36 5.08 24.38
C GLY A 458 32.90 4.94 23.94
N LEU A 459 32.37 3.71 23.94
CA LEU A 459 30.97 3.47 23.59
C LEU A 459 30.01 4.10 24.60
N ASN A 460 30.36 4.10 25.88
CA ASN A 460 29.52 4.58 26.99
C ASN A 460 29.88 6.01 27.47
N ASP A 461 30.80 6.70 26.80
CA ASP A 461 31.24 8.04 27.15
C ASP A 461 30.14 9.08 26.87
N SER A 462 29.59 9.68 27.93
CA SER A 462 28.53 10.69 27.85
C SER A 462 28.99 12.03 27.29
N ASP A 463 30.29 12.35 27.39
CA ASP A 463 30.83 13.62 26.91
C ASP A 463 30.94 13.62 25.38
N LEU A 464 31.36 12.48 24.82
CA LEU A 464 31.48 12.28 23.38
C LEU A 464 30.10 12.17 22.72
N PHE A 465 29.20 11.40 23.33
CA PHE A 465 27.92 11.01 22.75
C PHE A 465 26.75 11.38 23.66
N PRO A 466 25.96 12.41 23.31
CA PRO A 466 24.73 12.74 24.03
C PRO A 466 23.78 11.54 24.16
N ARG A 467 22.94 11.55 25.20
CA ARG A 467 21.91 10.52 25.42
C ARG A 467 21.00 10.43 24.19
N GLY A 468 20.76 9.20 23.71
CA GLY A 468 19.93 8.95 22.52
C GLY A 468 20.68 8.95 21.19
N THR A 469 22.00 9.15 21.17
CA THR A 469 22.83 8.92 19.97
C THR A 469 22.79 7.46 19.54
N SER A 470 22.44 7.22 18.28
CA SER A 470 22.36 5.87 17.70
C SER A 470 23.71 5.16 17.65
N PHE A 471 23.73 3.84 17.84
CA PHE A 471 24.95 3.03 17.76
C PHE A 471 25.59 3.07 16.37
N LYS A 472 24.79 3.16 15.30
CA LYS A 472 25.27 3.42 13.93
C LYS A 472 26.10 4.72 13.87
N HIS A 473 25.63 5.76 14.55
CA HIS A 473 26.33 7.04 14.59
C HIS A 473 27.63 6.96 15.37
N ARG A 474 27.65 6.28 16.53
CA ARG A 474 28.86 6.05 17.32
C ARG A 474 29.92 5.28 16.54
N LEU A 475 29.50 4.23 15.81
CA LEU A 475 30.39 3.45 14.95
C LEU A 475 30.95 4.28 13.77
N ARG A 476 30.10 5.10 13.16
CA ARG A 476 30.55 6.07 12.14
C ARG A 476 31.57 7.05 12.74
N ALA A 477 31.30 7.59 13.93
CA ALA A 477 32.20 8.49 14.61
C ALA A 477 33.57 7.85 14.88
N PHE A 478 33.59 6.58 15.33
CA PHE A 478 34.83 5.85 15.60
C PHE A 478 35.70 5.64 14.35
N ARG A 479 35.07 5.52 13.17
CA ARG A 479 35.80 5.40 11.91
C ARG A 479 36.46 6.70 11.46
N PHE A 480 35.94 7.84 11.90
CA PHE A 480 36.52 9.16 11.67
C PHE A 480 37.37 9.67 12.86
N ALA A 481 37.50 8.90 13.94
CA ALA A 481 38.30 9.24 15.12
C ALA A 481 39.81 9.37 14.80
N TRP A 482 40.61 9.74 15.80
CA TRP A 482 42.07 9.88 15.69
C TRP A 482 42.76 8.60 15.21
N ASN A 483 43.78 8.75 14.37
CA ASN A 483 44.54 7.64 13.83
C ASN A 483 45.82 7.39 14.65
N PRO A 484 45.94 6.25 15.35
CA PRO A 484 47.16 5.92 16.10
C PRO A 484 48.36 5.62 15.20
N GLN A 485 48.14 5.30 13.91
CA GLN A 485 49.21 5.07 12.95
C GLN A 485 49.72 6.36 12.30
N ASP A 486 48.98 7.46 12.47
CA ASP A 486 49.27 8.76 11.83
C ASP A 486 49.28 9.85 12.91
N SER A 487 50.16 9.66 13.91
CA SER A 487 50.41 10.57 15.01
C SER A 487 51.91 10.75 15.26
N SER A 488 52.28 11.85 15.91
CA SER A 488 53.60 11.96 16.53
C SER A 488 53.86 10.81 17.52
N ARG A 489 55.13 10.45 17.70
CA ARG A 489 55.59 9.40 18.63
C ARG A 489 55.25 9.68 20.09
N ASN A 490 55.05 10.95 20.43
CA ASN A 490 54.77 11.43 21.78
C ASN A 490 53.27 11.42 22.12
N ASN A 491 52.43 11.11 21.14
CA ASN A 491 50.99 11.03 21.29
C ASN A 491 50.59 9.56 21.42
N PHE A 492 49.71 9.23 22.36
CA PHE A 492 49.06 7.93 22.41
C PHE A 492 47.55 8.08 22.57
N LEU A 493 46.81 7.10 22.05
CA LEU A 493 45.36 7.09 22.12
C LEU A 493 44.91 6.49 23.47
N ARG A 494 43.96 7.13 24.15
CA ARG A 494 43.34 6.60 25.38
C ARG A 494 42.51 5.35 25.06
N THR A 495 42.16 4.61 26.12
CA THR A 495 41.36 3.37 26.04
C THR A 495 39.98 3.57 25.40
N ASN A 496 39.44 4.79 25.41
CA ASN A 496 38.17 5.11 24.74
C ASN A 496 38.29 5.15 23.19
N GLY A 497 39.50 5.26 22.64
CA GLY A 497 39.74 5.29 21.20
C GLY A 497 39.35 6.59 20.48
N PHE A 498 38.91 7.62 21.22
CA PHE A 498 38.49 8.93 20.68
C PHE A 498 39.34 10.09 21.21
N THR A 499 40.09 9.87 22.29
CA THR A 499 40.91 10.88 22.93
C THR A 499 42.38 10.58 22.70
N VAL A 500 43.12 11.55 22.20
CA VAL A 500 44.58 11.50 22.16
C VAL A 500 45.13 12.15 23.42
N HIS A 501 46.16 11.57 24.01
CA HIS A 501 46.90 12.10 25.13
C HIS A 501 48.34 12.38 24.69
N ARG A 502 48.83 13.60 24.96
CA ARG A 502 50.21 13.98 24.67
C ARG A 502 51.09 13.79 25.90
N GLN A 503 52.19 13.04 25.75
CA GLN A 503 53.19 12.87 26.81
C GLN A 503 53.87 14.19 27.19
N PRO A 504 54.30 14.38 28.46
CA PRO A 504 54.92 15.60 28.92
C PRO A 504 56.38 15.69 28.47
N ILE A 505 56.59 16.05 27.20
CA ILE A 505 57.91 16.20 26.59
C ILE A 505 58.16 17.67 26.28
N ALA A 506 59.30 18.19 26.75
CA ALA A 506 59.73 19.57 26.51
C ALA A 506 60.20 19.77 25.07
N GLN A 507 60.19 21.03 24.62
CA GLN A 507 60.72 21.46 23.32
C GLN A 507 60.24 20.61 22.12
N SER A 508 58.98 20.20 22.12
CA SER A 508 58.39 19.50 20.98
C SER A 508 56.95 19.94 20.76
N THR A 509 56.57 20.09 19.50
CA THR A 509 55.19 20.18 19.07
C THR A 509 54.80 18.84 18.47
N ASP A 510 53.68 18.30 18.94
CA ASP A 510 53.19 17.00 18.51
C ASP A 510 51.77 17.12 17.96
N ALA A 511 51.55 16.51 16.80
CA ALA A 511 50.27 16.52 16.11
C ALA A 511 49.74 15.10 15.86
N ILE A 512 48.45 15.03 15.55
CA ILE A 512 47.75 13.80 15.16
C ILE A 512 46.70 14.11 14.10
N ARG A 513 46.47 13.15 13.19
CA ARG A 513 45.43 13.21 12.17
C ARG A 513 44.31 12.19 12.41
N GLY A 514 43.13 12.46 11.86
CA GLY A 514 42.01 11.51 11.83
C GLY A 514 42.27 10.30 10.92
N LYS A 515 41.56 9.20 11.16
CA LYS A 515 41.65 7.95 10.36
C LYS A 515 41.19 8.12 8.91
N ILE A 516 40.18 8.94 8.67
CA ILE A 516 39.56 9.13 7.36
C ILE A 516 39.63 10.60 6.99
N GLY A 517 40.24 10.88 5.84
CA GLY A 517 40.21 12.19 5.19
C GLY A 517 39.05 12.29 4.22
N VAL A 518 38.56 13.51 4.02
CA VAL A 518 37.39 13.83 3.22
C VAL A 518 37.77 14.70 2.03
N SER A 519 37.13 14.46 0.90
CA SER A 519 37.33 15.21 -0.36
C SER A 519 36.07 15.87 -0.88
N THR A 520 34.88 15.43 -0.43
CA THR A 520 33.57 15.86 -0.94
C THR A 520 32.54 15.87 0.18
N GLY A 521 31.59 16.80 0.14
CA GLY A 521 30.50 16.93 1.11
C GLY A 521 30.85 17.78 2.33
N VAL A 522 29.86 17.94 3.23
CA VAL A 522 29.99 18.73 4.46
C VAL A 522 30.22 17.81 5.66
N HIS A 523 31.27 18.09 6.45
CA HIS A 523 31.71 17.22 7.53
C HIS A 523 31.91 18.00 8.83
N ALA A 524 31.16 17.65 9.88
CA ALA A 524 31.26 18.24 11.20
C ALA A 524 32.01 17.32 12.19
N TYR A 525 32.95 17.89 12.93
CA TYR A 525 33.76 17.22 13.95
C TYR A 525 33.65 17.96 15.28
N ASN A 526 33.13 17.29 16.29
CA ASN A 526 33.11 17.81 17.65
C ASN A 526 34.46 17.57 18.30
N ILE A 527 35.12 18.62 18.77
CA ILE A 527 36.43 18.59 19.39
C ILE A 527 36.34 19.19 20.79
N THR A 528 36.91 18.48 21.77
CA THR A 528 36.98 18.91 23.17
C THR A 528 38.41 18.78 23.66
N TRP A 529 38.98 19.88 24.11
CA TRP A 529 40.33 19.95 24.62
C TRP A 529 40.31 19.99 26.15
N LYS A 530 40.78 18.92 26.77
CA LYS A 530 40.91 18.75 28.22
C LYS A 530 42.37 18.95 28.62
N GLY A 531 42.62 19.81 29.60
CA GLY A 531 43.96 20.21 30.02
C GLY A 531 44.42 21.58 29.48
N PRO A 532 45.49 22.14 30.04
CA PRO A 532 45.98 23.48 29.71
C PRO A 532 46.50 23.57 28.26
N LEU A 533 46.18 24.67 27.58
CA LEU A 533 46.54 24.87 26.16
C LEU A 533 48.05 25.08 25.94
N GLY A 534 48.75 25.62 26.95
CA GLY A 534 50.14 26.04 26.82
C GLY A 534 50.32 27.23 25.88
N THR A 535 51.46 27.28 25.18
CA THR A 535 51.78 28.34 24.22
C THR A 535 51.20 28.07 22.82
N VAL A 536 50.93 26.82 22.49
CA VAL A 536 50.44 26.39 21.17
C VAL A 536 49.41 25.28 21.34
N ALA A 537 48.17 25.58 20.95
CA ALA A 537 47.07 24.63 20.87
C ALA A 537 46.24 24.93 19.63
N VAL A 538 46.48 24.18 18.55
CA VAL A 538 45.89 24.46 17.23
C VAL A 538 44.96 23.33 16.82
N VAL A 539 43.78 23.70 16.33
CA VAL A 539 42.78 22.79 15.76
C VAL A 539 42.56 23.14 14.30
N GLY A 540 42.50 22.15 13.42
CA GLY A 540 42.21 22.41 12.02
C GLY A 540 42.26 21.18 11.14
N VAL A 541 42.74 21.36 9.92
CA VAL A 541 42.77 20.31 8.89
C VAL A 541 44.13 20.27 8.22
N ALA A 542 44.54 19.08 7.79
CA ALA A 542 45.83 18.87 7.14
C ALA A 542 45.74 17.84 6.02
N THR A 543 46.64 17.93 5.04
CA THR A 543 46.85 16.86 4.07
C THR A 543 47.63 15.71 4.72
N LYS A 544 47.76 14.59 4.00
CA LYS A 544 48.59 13.45 4.43
C LYS A 544 50.09 13.80 4.50
N HIS A 545 50.53 14.85 3.82
CA HIS A 545 51.94 15.23 3.71
C HIS A 545 52.39 16.21 4.79
N ALA A 546 51.46 16.87 5.49
CA ALA A 546 51.79 17.79 6.57
C ALA A 546 52.62 17.11 7.68
N ALA A 547 53.58 17.84 8.25
CA ALA A 547 54.43 17.33 9.32
C ALA A 547 53.63 17.12 10.61
N LEU A 548 53.87 16.00 11.30
CA LEU A 548 53.19 15.67 12.56
C LEU A 548 54.04 15.92 13.81
N HIS A 549 55.31 16.25 13.63
CA HIS A 549 56.25 16.48 14.73
C HIS A 549 57.26 17.55 14.31
N CYS A 550 57.56 18.47 15.22
CA CYS A 550 58.60 19.48 15.03
C CYS A 550 59.27 19.77 16.39
N PRO A 551 60.61 19.89 16.42
CA PRO A 551 61.31 20.37 17.61
C PRO A 551 60.99 21.85 17.87
N GLY A 552 60.84 22.20 19.14
CA GLY A 552 60.47 23.55 19.59
C GLY A 552 58.97 23.72 19.86
N TYR A 553 58.57 24.96 20.16
CA TYR A 553 57.20 25.32 20.52
C TYR A 553 56.54 26.09 19.38
N VAL A 554 56.43 25.44 18.22
CA VAL A 554 55.92 26.05 16.98
C VAL A 554 54.56 25.46 16.64
N ALA A 555 53.63 26.28 16.14
CA ALA A 555 52.37 25.79 15.59
C ALA A 555 52.62 24.99 14.30
N LEU A 556 52.45 23.67 14.37
CA LEU A 556 52.60 22.78 13.20
C LEU A 556 51.49 22.99 12.18
N LEU A 557 50.24 23.05 12.64
CA LEU A 557 49.09 23.28 11.77
C LEU A 557 49.05 24.74 11.34
N GLY A 558 49.15 24.98 10.04
CA GLY A 558 49.28 26.29 9.44
C GLY A 558 50.72 26.73 9.19
N SER A 559 51.72 25.91 9.50
CA SER A 559 53.14 26.24 9.24
C SER A 559 53.53 26.11 7.76
N ASP A 560 52.82 25.26 7.03
CA ASP A 560 53.04 24.97 5.61
C ASP A 560 51.76 25.19 4.79
N ASP A 561 51.84 25.01 3.49
CA ASP A 561 50.70 25.03 2.56
C ASP A 561 49.86 23.74 2.62
N GLN A 562 50.27 22.77 3.46
CA GLN A 562 49.62 21.48 3.63
C GLN A 562 48.66 21.44 4.83
N SER A 563 48.57 22.51 5.61
CA SER A 563 47.75 22.54 6.82
C SER A 563 47.13 23.91 7.08
N TRP A 564 45.94 23.89 7.68
CA TRP A 564 45.17 25.07 8.07
C TRP A 564 44.81 24.91 9.54
N GLY A 565 45.07 25.93 10.35
CA GLY A 565 44.93 25.82 11.80
C GLY A 565 44.37 27.07 12.45
N TRP A 566 43.52 26.88 13.47
CA TRP A 566 43.09 27.93 14.39
C TRP A 566 43.75 27.70 15.75
N ASN A 567 44.59 28.64 16.19
CA ASN A 567 45.24 28.60 17.50
C ASN A 567 44.29 29.13 18.59
N LEU A 568 43.94 28.26 19.52
CA LEU A 568 43.00 28.51 20.61
C LEU A 568 43.57 29.38 21.74
N VAL A 569 44.90 29.53 21.80
CA VAL A 569 45.58 30.33 22.85
C VAL A 569 45.39 31.83 22.60
N ASP A 570 45.67 32.24 21.36
CA ASP A 570 45.73 33.64 20.94
C ASP A 570 44.61 34.02 19.97
N ASN A 571 43.71 33.08 19.64
CA ASN A 571 42.60 33.28 18.70
C ASN A 571 43.10 33.72 17.31
N THR A 572 44.17 33.10 16.81
CA THR A 572 44.77 33.43 15.51
C THR A 572 44.62 32.30 14.49
N LEU A 573 44.37 32.66 13.23
CA LEU A 573 44.34 31.73 12.11
C LEU A 573 45.73 31.62 11.47
N LEU A 574 46.16 30.40 11.18
CA LEU A 574 47.49 30.06 10.69
C LEU A 574 47.38 29.32 9.36
N TYR A 575 48.13 29.80 8.36
CA TYR A 575 48.28 29.15 7.06
C TYR A 575 49.59 29.57 6.39
N ASN A 576 50.30 28.62 5.81
CA ASN A 576 51.55 28.83 5.06
C ASN A 576 52.60 29.67 5.82
N GLY A 577 52.73 29.43 7.12
CA GLY A 577 53.69 30.08 8.02
C GLY A 577 53.27 31.47 8.51
N ASN A 578 52.14 32.00 8.04
CA ASN A 578 51.68 33.36 8.35
C ASN A 578 50.44 33.36 9.25
N CYS A 579 50.31 34.41 10.06
CA CYS A 579 49.07 34.73 10.77
C CYS A 579 48.09 35.42 9.83
N VAL A 580 47.00 34.74 9.46
CA VAL A 580 45.98 35.23 8.51
C VAL A 580 45.06 36.28 9.14
N GLY A 581 44.87 36.21 10.46
CA GLY A 581 44.05 37.16 11.21
C GLY A 581 43.52 36.61 12.53
N SER A 582 42.77 37.45 13.26
CA SER A 582 42.07 37.05 14.49
C SER A 582 40.75 36.35 14.17
N TYR A 583 40.43 35.30 14.94
CA TYR A 583 39.21 34.50 14.81
C TYR A 583 38.75 33.98 16.18
N PRO A 584 37.45 34.06 16.52
CA PRO A 584 36.30 34.50 15.72
C PRO A 584 36.31 35.99 15.31
N ARG A 585 35.65 36.34 14.20
CA ARG A 585 35.49 37.74 13.73
C ARG A 585 34.44 38.50 14.55
N LEU A 586 34.64 38.55 15.87
CA LEU A 586 33.76 39.22 16.83
C LEU A 586 34.51 40.36 17.53
N ASN A 587 33.78 41.35 18.04
CA ASN A 587 34.38 42.38 18.88
C ASN A 587 34.66 41.77 20.27
N ASN A 588 35.93 41.68 20.66
CA ASN A 588 36.42 40.99 21.87
C ASN A 588 36.05 39.47 21.91
N PRO A 589 36.64 38.64 21.03
CA PRO A 589 36.27 37.23 20.94
C PRO A 589 36.59 36.46 22.23
N PRO A 590 35.67 35.62 22.75
CA PRO A 590 35.94 34.83 23.94
C PRO A 590 37.08 33.85 23.67
N LYS A 591 38.02 33.76 24.63
CA LYS A 591 39.06 32.71 24.60
C LYS A 591 38.42 31.35 24.89
N TYR A 592 38.98 30.30 24.28
CA TYR A 592 38.55 28.94 24.54
C TYR A 592 38.74 28.58 26.02
N GLN A 593 37.70 28.06 26.67
CA GLN A 593 37.82 27.52 28.02
C GLN A 593 38.05 26.01 27.96
N VAL A 594 38.99 25.52 28.77
CA VAL A 594 39.34 24.09 28.81
C VAL A 594 38.10 23.25 29.13
N GLY A 595 37.84 22.25 28.29
CA GLY A 595 36.67 21.36 28.40
C GLY A 595 35.46 21.80 27.55
N GLU A 596 35.50 22.96 26.91
CA GLU A 596 34.43 23.37 25.99
C GLU A 596 34.41 22.55 24.71
N LYS A 597 33.23 22.40 24.11
CA LYS A 597 33.03 21.66 22.87
C LYS A 597 32.94 22.64 21.69
N ILE A 598 33.87 22.51 20.75
CA ILE A 598 33.85 23.23 19.47
C ILE A 598 33.49 22.25 18.37
N THR A 599 32.64 22.66 17.44
CA THR A 599 32.35 21.91 16.21
C THR A 599 33.15 22.52 15.07
N MET A 600 34.09 21.76 14.52
CA MET A 600 34.79 22.12 13.28
C MET A 600 34.01 21.60 12.09
N ILE A 601 33.65 22.48 11.16
CA ILE A 601 32.88 22.13 9.97
C ILE A 601 33.72 22.41 8.73
N LEU A 602 34.01 21.34 8.01
CA LEU A 602 34.71 21.35 6.74
C LEU A 602 33.70 21.14 5.62
N ASP A 603 33.42 22.19 4.87
CA ASP A 603 32.58 22.16 3.69
C ASP A 603 33.45 22.02 2.44
N ARG A 604 33.42 20.84 1.82
CA ARG A 604 34.16 20.54 0.60
C ARG A 604 33.39 20.86 -0.68
N GLU A 605 32.13 21.31 -0.56
CA GLU A 605 31.33 21.78 -1.70
C GLU A 605 31.55 23.28 -1.92
N THR A 606 31.65 24.06 -0.84
CA THR A 606 31.98 25.51 -0.90
C THR A 606 33.46 25.81 -0.68
N GLU A 607 34.27 24.79 -0.42
CA GLU A 607 35.72 24.92 -0.14
C GLU A 607 36.04 25.80 1.06
N THR A 608 35.21 25.74 2.10
CA THR A 608 35.34 26.55 3.32
C THR A 608 35.58 25.70 4.57
N LEU A 609 36.28 26.29 5.54
CA LEU A 609 36.42 25.76 6.90
C LEU A 609 35.93 26.81 7.88
N PHE A 610 35.09 26.39 8.81
CA PHE A 610 34.57 27.26 9.87
C PHE A 610 34.33 26.46 11.15
N PHE A 611 34.09 27.19 12.23
CA PHE A 611 33.86 26.62 13.55
C PHE A 611 32.55 27.14 14.13
N GLU A 612 31.92 26.29 14.92
CA GLU A 612 30.71 26.61 15.68
C GLU A 612 30.89 26.23 17.14
N LYS A 613 30.23 26.96 18.03
CA LYS A 613 30.15 26.64 19.46
C LYS A 613 28.70 26.68 19.88
N ASN A 614 28.19 25.59 20.47
CA ASN A 614 26.78 25.49 20.89
C ASN A 614 25.75 25.82 19.79
N GLY A 615 26.11 25.64 18.51
CA GLY A 615 25.28 26.00 17.35
C GLY A 615 25.41 27.47 16.90
N GLU A 616 26.26 28.27 17.54
CA GLU A 616 26.59 29.63 17.09
C GLU A 616 27.75 29.59 16.10
N PHE A 617 27.54 30.21 14.94
CA PHE A 617 28.52 30.33 13.86
C PHE A 617 29.55 31.43 14.12
N PHE A 618 30.84 31.08 14.13
CA PHE A 618 31.94 32.01 14.40
C PHE A 618 32.47 32.74 13.16
N GLY A 619 31.84 32.57 12.00
CA GLY A 619 32.31 33.10 10.73
C GLY A 619 33.20 32.10 9.98
N ILE A 620 33.51 32.41 8.72
CA ILE A 620 34.39 31.59 7.89
C ILE A 620 35.83 31.80 8.35
N ALA A 621 36.52 30.70 8.69
CA ALA A 621 37.92 30.72 9.08
C ALA A 621 38.83 30.72 7.85
N PHE A 622 38.60 29.80 6.91
CA PHE A 622 39.37 29.70 5.67
C PHE A 622 38.45 29.53 4.47
N GLU A 623 38.80 30.21 3.38
CA GLU A 623 38.10 30.20 2.09
C GLU A 623 39.05 29.68 1.00
N ASN A 624 38.50 29.17 -0.11
CA ASN A 624 39.25 28.67 -1.27
C ASN A 624 40.25 27.55 -0.92
N ILE A 625 39.85 26.62 -0.05
CA ILE A 625 40.70 25.52 0.37
C ILE A 625 40.88 24.53 -0.81
N PRO A 626 42.12 24.23 -1.25
CA PRO A 626 42.39 23.42 -2.44
C PRO A 626 41.64 22.09 -2.45
N PRO A 627 41.28 21.51 -3.62
CA PRO A 627 40.50 20.28 -3.78
C PRO A 627 41.29 19.00 -3.45
N VAL A 628 42.05 19.03 -2.36
CA VAL A 628 42.83 17.90 -1.83
C VAL A 628 42.06 17.17 -0.74
N LYS A 629 42.49 15.94 -0.45
CA LYS A 629 41.92 15.14 0.64
C LYS A 629 42.44 15.65 1.98
N LEU A 630 41.54 16.14 2.82
CA LEU A 630 41.86 16.76 4.10
C LEU A 630 41.44 15.87 5.27
N PHE A 631 42.30 15.82 6.28
CA PHE A 631 42.09 15.08 7.51
C PHE A 631 41.91 16.08 8.65
N PRO A 632 40.97 15.86 9.59
CA PRO A 632 40.95 16.64 10.82
C PRO A 632 42.26 16.42 11.57
N ALA A 633 42.84 17.48 12.11
CA ALA A 633 44.13 17.44 12.76
C ALA A 633 44.18 18.42 13.94
N ILE A 634 45.05 18.10 14.90
CA ILE A 634 45.40 19.02 15.99
C ILE A 634 46.92 19.04 16.19
N CYS A 635 47.45 20.10 16.77
CA CYS A 635 48.80 20.13 17.31
C CYS A 635 48.88 20.82 18.66
N ALA A 636 49.68 20.24 19.56
CA ALA A 636 49.82 20.71 20.94
C ALA A 636 51.29 20.70 21.38
N VAL A 637 51.63 21.62 22.28
CA VAL A 637 52.95 21.73 22.91
C VAL A 637 52.93 21.35 24.40
N TYR A 638 51.79 21.52 25.07
CA TYR A 638 51.73 21.30 26.51
C TYR A 638 51.58 19.80 26.85
N GLY A 639 52.27 19.36 27.90
CA GLY A 639 52.26 17.97 28.36
C GLY A 639 50.97 17.60 29.10
N ASN A 640 50.58 16.32 29.07
CA ASN A 640 49.37 15.82 29.72
C ASN A 640 48.06 16.46 29.20
N THR A 641 48.09 17.01 27.98
CA THR A 641 46.88 17.50 27.32
C THR A 641 46.14 16.35 26.64
N GLU A 642 44.82 16.42 26.69
CA GLU A 642 43.93 15.42 26.14
C GLU A 642 42.96 16.06 25.17
N VAL A 643 42.87 15.52 23.97
CA VAL A 643 41.97 16.07 22.95
C VAL A 643 41.08 14.98 22.39
N SER A 644 39.79 15.13 22.65
CA SER A 644 38.73 14.24 22.21
C SER A 644 38.14 14.72 20.90
N MET A 645 37.91 13.81 19.95
CA MET A 645 37.21 14.12 18.70
C MET A 645 36.11 13.10 18.41
N ALA A 646 34.90 13.58 18.15
CA ALA A 646 33.77 12.77 17.69
C ALA A 646 33.17 13.37 16.41
N TYR A 647 33.11 12.58 15.34
CA TYR A 647 32.52 13.02 14.08
C TYR A 647 30.98 13.02 14.16
N ALA A 648 30.39 14.18 13.87
CA ALA A 648 28.95 14.46 13.98
C ALA A 648 28.18 14.22 12.66
N GLY A 649 28.85 13.94 11.55
CA GLY A 649 28.19 13.74 10.26
C GLY A 649 28.09 15.00 9.42
N THR A 650 27.12 15.00 8.50
CA THR A 650 26.67 16.21 7.80
C THR A 650 25.81 17.03 8.78
N PRO A 651 26.14 18.29 9.06
CA PRO A 651 25.30 19.13 9.90
C PRO A 651 23.88 19.20 9.30
N LEU A 652 22.86 19.10 10.15
CA LEU A 652 21.50 19.41 9.74
C LEU A 652 21.52 20.90 9.37
N ALA A 653 21.21 21.24 8.12
CA ALA A 653 21.11 22.64 7.71
C ALA A 653 20.18 23.37 8.69
N GLY A 654 20.78 24.26 9.50
CA GLY A 654 20.11 25.20 10.38
C GLY A 654 20.02 26.52 9.65
#